data_AF-A0A0G0AT78-F1
#
_entry.id   AF-A0A0G0AT78-F1
#
_cell.length_a   1.000
_cell.length_b   1.000
_cell.length_c   1.000
_cell.angle_alpha   90.00
_cell.angle_beta   90.00
_cell.angle_gamma   90.00
#
_symmetry.space_group_name_H-M   'P 1'
#
loop_
_entity.id
_entity.type
_entity.pdbx_description
1 polymer ?
#
loop_
_entity_poly.entity_id
_entity_poly.type
_entity_poly.pdbx_seq_one_letter_code
_entity_poly.pdbx_strand_id
1 'polypeptide(L)'
;MFLKNFTRKPIFWAIFVILSIACTIFTIKYFSQAQSIINIDIKMDRNQALQEAKKLSKLYKLGPNYLDSKDYKQAIIFEIDNNVKTFIELECGGKEAFIKMVKDGLYMPYKWTVRHFKEFEKNEVYIKFTHEGKPYGFIEIISDDTPGQDISKKEAQKIAQKEASTNWGINFDNYKETEYSKNLKQIKRSDHTFIYERTDAKIGNNTNIGYYRLKIIVSGDKVTTIENYIKIPESFINKYKEMRSHNNTIAYIGSFLLLILYAIGGCILGLYFLFRSEYVIWKTPIILATIFAFLNLAEKINIIPCAWMNYNTVSSSNNFFISYLISSFITFLSKLFIFAISFMAAESLTRKAFGNHISLWKIWSKDNASSTKVAGRTVGGYLLVPFMLAYVTGTYLFTTKFLGWWSPAGEIVDPNILSHYLPWLNPFVTSLGAGFWEECLFRAVPLSCAALIGQKYGKKNWWILGAFILQAIIFGACHANYPVQPSYARLIELILPSFMFAGVYLSFGLLPSIITHYIYDLILISLPLFISSTKYAFINQTVTILLGSIPIIIILFARLKTKKWTEIKEEYLNKNWLKPEKFTSQKKEENIIQEKVSINNKIILSIFLGAIIGIASYLYFTPFKHNAIKINISQKEVIKVARENLNKRGLNLEAWNAYPILAANFESGYGLEKKLQKQSYKMQHKFIWQHDKNLYKKLLGTYLNEPQWIVRFIKFTGTQQEKTEEYIAFIDNNKDIARIYHKIPENIADEKLSEKKARIIAQTHLSQALKLNPKNLKEITAKSEKLKDRTNWKFIFVDPSIISIDKTEGRIVIKIDGDNISDSYRYIKVPEQWLRIEINKQNLLSILQTILLLLFTFLSMLLVIIVGMKVKQISKKYAIIGLSTYFTANLLLNLNLISNIIATFDPIKPFYSQLLQTISSIFLSTTVMSIFFGLAFGLIIKLKNGTILSNNKLILISSSIGIGLIIIGINAFISYFKPSIEPIWPDYGNLTGYLPILSIIIKNTIQYLKFTGYTIIFIMALNYIYNSWQKSLKYKYLLITLLFILSSFAITECNIDYLSFWVIKSLALAITGIITYIFFVRLDLRIIPFIVAIIAISGIFKQIVFNAYPLVIFGNISAILIIILLAIFLSKELNKA
;
A
#
# COMPACT_ATOMS: atom_id res chain seq x y z
N MET A 1 -20.37 12.38 -40.06
CA MET A 1 -21.62 12.05 -40.78
C MET A 1 -21.39 10.95 -41.82
N PHE A 2 -20.33 11.05 -42.63
CA PHE A 2 -19.89 10.04 -43.60
C PHE A 2 -19.78 8.59 -43.05
N LEU A 3 -19.01 8.37 -41.97
CA LEU A 3 -18.81 7.03 -41.37
C LEU A 3 -20.13 6.35 -40.94
N LYS A 4 -21.10 7.14 -40.44
CA LYS A 4 -22.41 6.64 -39.99
C LYS A 4 -23.32 6.21 -41.14
N ASN A 5 -23.13 6.77 -42.33
CA ASN A 5 -23.90 6.39 -43.52
C ASN A 5 -23.24 5.19 -44.23
N PHE A 6 -21.90 5.14 -44.23
CA PHE A 6 -21.16 4.02 -44.83
C PHE A 6 -21.36 2.70 -44.07
N THR A 7 -21.35 2.74 -42.74
CA THR A 7 -21.55 1.56 -41.86
C THR A 7 -22.93 0.91 -41.96
N ARG A 8 -23.88 1.53 -42.67
CA ARG A 8 -25.21 0.95 -42.94
C ARG A 8 -25.24 0.07 -44.19
N LYS A 9 -24.23 0.15 -45.05
CA LYS A 9 -24.20 -0.62 -46.30
C LYS A 9 -23.74 -2.07 -46.04
N PRO A 10 -24.35 -3.09 -46.67
CA PRO A 10 -23.92 -4.49 -46.52
C PRO A 10 -22.45 -4.72 -46.87
N ILE A 11 -21.95 -4.01 -47.90
CA ILE A 11 -20.55 -4.11 -48.36
C ILE A 11 -19.55 -3.73 -47.27
N PHE A 12 -19.89 -2.78 -46.38
CA PHE A 12 -19.04 -2.43 -45.25
C PHE A 12 -18.85 -3.64 -44.32
N TRP A 13 -19.94 -4.33 -43.99
CA TRP A 13 -19.89 -5.50 -43.10
C TRP A 13 -19.16 -6.67 -43.73
N ALA A 14 -19.35 -6.91 -45.04
CA ALA A 14 -18.60 -7.94 -45.76
C ALA A 14 -17.09 -7.67 -45.73
N ILE A 15 -16.66 -6.45 -46.06
CA ILE A 15 -15.25 -6.04 -45.99
C ILE A 15 -14.73 -6.13 -44.55
N PHE A 16 -15.51 -5.67 -43.58
CA PHE A 16 -15.10 -5.66 -42.18
C PHE A 16 -14.89 -7.08 -41.63
N VAL A 17 -15.76 -8.03 -41.99
CA VAL A 17 -15.58 -9.45 -41.67
C VAL A 17 -14.34 -10.03 -42.35
N ILE A 18 -14.14 -9.79 -43.65
CA ILE A 18 -12.96 -10.28 -44.39
C ILE A 18 -11.67 -9.77 -43.74
N LEU A 19 -11.59 -8.48 -43.43
CA LEU A 19 -10.43 -7.89 -42.77
C LEU A 19 -10.23 -8.45 -41.35
N SER A 20 -11.32 -8.64 -40.60
CA SER A 20 -11.26 -9.24 -39.27
C SER A 20 -10.70 -10.67 -39.32
N ILE A 21 -11.13 -11.49 -40.30
CA ILE A 21 -10.59 -12.83 -40.55
C ILE A 21 -9.10 -12.76 -40.93
N ALA A 22 -8.71 -11.84 -41.82
CA ALA A 22 -7.31 -11.64 -42.19
C ALA A 22 -6.44 -11.27 -40.98
N CYS A 23 -6.91 -10.38 -40.11
CA CYS A 23 -6.25 -10.03 -38.84
C CYS A 23 -6.13 -11.22 -37.89
N THR A 24 -7.16 -12.08 -37.79
CA THR A 24 -7.10 -13.33 -37.00
C THR A 24 -6.03 -14.28 -37.54
N ILE A 25 -6.01 -14.52 -38.86
CA ILE A 25 -5.00 -15.39 -39.50
C ILE A 25 -3.59 -14.84 -39.26
N PHE A 26 -3.40 -13.53 -39.43
CA PHE A 26 -2.12 -12.86 -39.14
C PHE A 26 -1.70 -13.07 -37.68
N THR A 27 -2.62 -12.86 -36.73
CA THR A 27 -2.36 -13.05 -35.31
C THR A 27 -1.93 -14.48 -35.03
N ILE A 28 -2.71 -15.50 -35.44
CA ILE A 28 -2.39 -16.91 -35.17
C ILE A 28 -1.00 -17.29 -35.70
N LYS A 29 -0.65 -16.81 -36.90
CA LYS A 29 0.64 -17.12 -37.54
C LYS A 29 1.85 -16.54 -36.79
N TYR A 30 1.70 -15.33 -36.24
CA TYR A 30 2.82 -14.55 -35.72
C TYR A 30 2.82 -14.33 -34.21
N PHE A 31 1.76 -14.74 -33.51
CA PHE A 31 1.60 -14.48 -32.07
C PHE A 31 2.73 -15.07 -31.24
N SER A 32 3.16 -16.30 -31.50
CA SER A 32 4.24 -16.97 -30.76
C SER A 32 5.62 -16.32 -30.97
N GLN A 33 5.83 -15.64 -32.10
CA GLN A 33 7.04 -14.88 -32.37
C GLN A 33 7.02 -13.53 -31.64
N ALA A 34 5.86 -12.86 -31.65
CA ALA A 34 5.66 -11.56 -31.01
C ALA A 34 5.65 -11.66 -29.47
N GLN A 35 4.85 -12.60 -28.97
CA GLN A 35 4.72 -12.98 -27.58
C GLN A 35 5.43 -14.33 -27.45
N SER A 36 6.71 -14.32 -27.07
CA SER A 36 7.49 -15.54 -26.85
C SER A 36 7.00 -16.28 -25.61
N ILE A 37 5.77 -16.81 -25.69
CA ILE A 37 5.16 -17.63 -24.67
C ILE A 37 5.89 -18.96 -24.71
N ILE A 38 6.46 -19.35 -23.58
CA ILE A 38 7.04 -20.69 -23.49
C ILE A 38 5.87 -21.66 -23.54
N ASN A 39 5.84 -22.49 -24.58
CA ASN A 39 4.87 -23.57 -24.71
C ASN A 39 5.24 -24.68 -23.71
N ILE A 40 4.90 -24.44 -22.44
CA ILE A 40 5.06 -25.38 -21.35
C ILE A 40 3.75 -26.14 -21.22
N ASP A 41 3.79 -27.45 -21.38
CA ASP A 41 2.64 -28.30 -21.10
C ASP A 41 2.48 -28.44 -19.57
N ILE A 42 1.44 -27.82 -19.05
CA ILE A 42 1.12 -27.83 -17.62
C ILE A 42 0.25 -29.06 -17.34
N LYS A 43 0.91 -30.13 -16.88
CA LYS A 43 0.30 -31.44 -16.63
C LYS A 43 -0.20 -31.61 -15.20
N MET A 44 0.44 -30.95 -14.24
CA MET A 44 0.04 -31.00 -12.83
C MET A 44 -1.01 -29.93 -12.52
N ASP A 45 -2.09 -30.34 -11.86
CA ASP A 45 -3.11 -29.42 -11.32
C ASP A 45 -2.94 -29.12 -9.82
N ARG A 46 -3.69 -28.13 -9.34
CA ARG A 46 -3.69 -27.68 -7.93
C ARG A 46 -3.92 -28.83 -6.94
N ASN A 47 -4.88 -29.71 -7.21
CA ASN A 47 -5.24 -30.77 -6.26
C ASN A 47 -4.17 -31.87 -6.24
N GLN A 48 -3.62 -32.20 -7.41
CA GLN A 48 -2.47 -33.11 -7.52
C GLN A 48 -1.26 -32.57 -6.76
N ALA A 49 -0.91 -31.29 -6.94
CA ALA A 49 0.19 -30.65 -6.21
C ALA A 49 0.01 -30.72 -4.69
N LEU A 50 -1.19 -30.43 -4.18
CA LEU A 50 -1.50 -30.54 -2.75
C LEU A 50 -1.38 -31.98 -2.22
N GLN A 51 -1.80 -32.97 -3.01
CA GLN A 51 -1.73 -34.39 -2.64
C GLN A 51 -0.30 -34.91 -2.67
N GLU A 52 0.47 -34.62 -3.72
CA GLU A 52 1.86 -35.03 -3.85
C GLU A 52 2.74 -34.37 -2.80
N ALA A 53 2.51 -33.09 -2.49
CA ALA A 53 3.20 -32.42 -1.39
C ALA A 53 2.96 -33.15 -0.06
N LYS A 54 1.72 -33.56 0.22
CA LYS A 54 1.38 -34.32 1.43
C LYS A 54 2.12 -35.66 1.48
N LYS A 55 2.21 -36.37 0.35
CA LYS A 55 2.98 -37.63 0.25
C LYS A 55 4.46 -37.42 0.55
N LEU A 56 5.10 -36.42 -0.07
CA LEU A 56 6.52 -36.09 0.16
C LEU A 56 6.78 -35.66 1.60
N SER A 57 5.89 -34.87 2.20
CA SER A 57 5.99 -34.48 3.60
C SER A 57 5.96 -35.68 4.55
N LYS A 58 5.13 -36.70 4.28
CA LYS A 58 5.09 -37.93 5.07
C LYS A 58 6.35 -38.77 4.87
N LEU A 59 6.75 -38.95 3.60
CA LEU A 59 7.91 -39.76 3.22
C LEU A 59 9.22 -39.23 3.83
N TYR A 60 9.48 -37.93 3.65
CA TYR A 60 10.73 -37.29 4.08
C TYR A 60 10.65 -36.66 5.46
N LYS A 61 9.52 -36.85 6.16
CA LYS A 61 9.25 -36.20 7.43
C LYS A 61 9.54 -34.70 7.30
N LEU A 62 8.77 -33.95 6.49
CA LEU A 62 8.91 -32.49 6.32
C LEU A 62 7.66 -31.69 6.74
N GLY A 63 7.86 -30.54 7.39
CA GLY A 63 6.79 -29.65 7.83
C GLY A 63 6.20 -29.95 9.21
N PRO A 64 5.04 -29.38 9.56
CA PRO A 64 4.44 -29.48 10.89
C PRO A 64 4.20 -30.95 11.33
N ASN A 65 5.12 -31.44 12.15
CA ASN A 65 5.23 -32.78 12.76
C ASN A 65 4.68 -33.95 11.93
N TYR A 66 4.94 -33.89 10.62
CA TYR A 66 4.90 -34.95 9.60
C TYR A 66 3.56 -35.64 9.33
N LEU A 67 2.49 -34.84 9.51
CA LEU A 67 1.18 -34.87 8.83
C LEU A 67 0.21 -36.04 9.09
N ASP A 68 0.09 -36.48 10.36
CA ASP A 68 -1.15 -37.07 10.92
C ASP A 68 -1.81 -36.17 11.99
N SER A 69 -1.33 -34.93 12.18
CA SER A 69 -2.05 -33.93 12.97
C SER A 69 -3.25 -33.39 12.17
N LYS A 70 -4.43 -33.29 12.79
CA LYS A 70 -5.66 -32.81 12.13
C LYS A 70 -5.64 -31.30 11.79
N ASP A 71 -4.63 -30.56 12.24
CA ASP A 71 -4.68 -29.10 12.36
C ASP A 71 -3.74 -28.33 11.41
N TYR A 72 -2.95 -29.00 10.56
CA TYR A 72 -2.13 -28.29 9.57
C TYR A 72 -2.98 -27.81 8.39
N LYS A 73 -2.53 -26.73 7.75
CA LYS A 73 -3.14 -26.15 6.55
C LYS A 73 -2.14 -26.17 5.40
N GLN A 74 -2.67 -26.15 4.17
CA GLN A 74 -1.88 -26.07 2.95
C GLN A 74 -2.17 -24.77 2.20
N ALA A 75 -1.14 -24.19 1.60
CA ALA A 75 -1.24 -23.09 0.64
C ALA A 75 -0.52 -23.47 -0.66
N ILE A 76 -0.89 -22.86 -1.76
CA ILE A 76 -0.36 -23.21 -3.08
C ILE A 76 -0.35 -22.01 -4.01
N ILE A 77 0.72 -21.91 -4.81
CA ILE A 77 0.87 -20.99 -5.94
C ILE A 77 1.56 -21.68 -7.11
N PHE A 78 1.35 -21.15 -8.32
CA PHE A 78 2.08 -21.52 -9.53
C PHE A 78 2.77 -20.25 -10.05
N GLU A 79 4.08 -20.16 -9.85
CA GLU A 79 4.84 -18.91 -10.01
C GLU A 79 5.94 -19.03 -11.07
N ILE A 80 6.37 -17.87 -11.57
CA ILE A 80 7.51 -17.71 -12.47
C ILE A 80 8.61 -16.87 -11.80
N ASP A 81 9.86 -17.30 -11.93
CA ASP A 81 11.03 -16.51 -11.51
C ASP A 81 11.32 -15.36 -12.49
N ASN A 82 10.65 -14.23 -12.27
CA ASN A 82 10.76 -13.04 -13.12
C ASN A 82 12.17 -12.41 -13.09
N ASN A 83 12.92 -12.55 -11.99
CA ASN A 83 14.27 -11.98 -11.91
C ASN A 83 15.23 -12.74 -12.84
N VAL A 84 15.17 -14.07 -12.81
CA VAL A 84 15.93 -14.93 -13.72
C VAL A 84 15.52 -14.69 -15.16
N LYS A 85 14.20 -14.69 -15.45
CA LYS A 85 13.67 -14.38 -16.78
C LYS A 85 14.26 -13.08 -17.33
N THR A 86 14.11 -12.01 -16.57
CA THR A 86 14.52 -10.67 -17.02
C THR A 86 16.04 -10.54 -17.16
N PHE A 87 16.81 -11.17 -16.26
CA PHE A 87 18.27 -11.20 -16.37
C PHE A 87 18.73 -11.88 -17.66
N ILE A 88 18.16 -13.04 -17.97
CA ILE A 88 18.55 -13.80 -19.16
C ILE A 88 18.19 -13.04 -20.43
N GLU A 89 16.96 -12.50 -20.47
CA GLU A 89 16.48 -11.77 -21.64
C GLU A 89 17.27 -10.49 -21.93
N LEU A 90 17.73 -9.77 -20.89
CA LEU A 90 18.45 -8.51 -21.08
C LEU A 90 19.97 -8.67 -21.23
N GLU A 91 20.60 -9.65 -20.57
CA GLU A 91 22.06 -9.73 -20.48
C GLU A 91 22.67 -11.05 -20.94
N CYS A 92 21.87 -12.12 -21.15
CA CYS A 92 22.40 -13.48 -21.38
C CYS A 92 21.92 -14.15 -22.68
N GLY A 93 21.57 -13.38 -23.71
CA GLY A 93 21.21 -13.93 -25.03
C GLY A 93 19.73 -13.91 -25.37
N GLY A 94 18.92 -13.13 -24.65
CA GLY A 94 17.55 -12.83 -25.07
C GLY A 94 16.53 -13.93 -24.70
N LYS A 95 15.34 -13.81 -25.30
CA LYS A 95 14.23 -14.73 -25.06
C LYS A 95 14.54 -16.16 -25.49
N GLU A 96 15.33 -16.33 -26.55
CA GLU A 96 15.76 -17.63 -27.04
C GLU A 96 16.62 -18.37 -26.01
N ALA A 97 17.56 -17.67 -25.36
CA ALA A 97 18.36 -18.24 -24.28
C ALA A 97 17.50 -18.65 -23.08
N PHE A 98 16.48 -17.86 -22.74
CA PHE A 98 15.54 -18.21 -21.68
C PHE A 98 14.71 -19.46 -22.04
N ILE A 99 14.16 -19.51 -23.26
CA ILE A 99 13.42 -20.68 -23.77
C ILE A 99 14.33 -21.92 -23.80
N LYS A 100 15.56 -21.78 -24.27
CA LYS A 100 16.56 -22.86 -24.31
C LYS A 100 16.85 -23.39 -22.90
N MET A 101 17.12 -22.51 -21.93
CA MET A 101 17.36 -22.92 -20.54
C MET A 101 16.17 -23.73 -19.97
N VAL A 102 14.94 -23.31 -20.25
CA VAL A 102 13.75 -24.03 -19.81
C VAL A 102 13.66 -25.41 -20.46
N LYS A 103 13.95 -25.51 -21.77
CA LYS A 103 13.96 -26.78 -22.51
C LYS A 103 15.07 -27.73 -22.06
N ASP A 104 16.27 -27.20 -21.78
CA ASP A 104 17.44 -27.96 -21.35
C ASP A 104 17.29 -28.53 -19.93
N GLY A 105 16.29 -28.09 -19.18
CA GLY A 105 15.95 -28.66 -17.88
C GLY A 105 16.87 -28.25 -16.72
N LEU A 106 17.86 -27.40 -16.96
CA LEU A 106 18.88 -27.02 -15.97
C LEU A 106 18.34 -26.18 -14.80
N TYR A 107 17.28 -25.40 -15.04
CA TYR A 107 16.57 -24.64 -14.03
C TYR A 107 15.09 -24.52 -14.38
N MET A 108 14.24 -24.62 -13.37
CA MET A 108 12.78 -24.56 -13.51
C MET A 108 12.26 -23.19 -13.04
N PRO A 109 12.09 -22.20 -13.94
CA PRO A 109 11.55 -20.91 -13.57
C PRO A 109 10.05 -20.97 -13.28
N TYR A 110 9.29 -21.84 -13.98
CA TYR A 110 7.87 -22.11 -13.71
C TYR A 110 7.74 -23.30 -12.77
N LYS A 111 7.11 -23.09 -11.62
CA LYS A 111 7.01 -24.12 -10.59
C LYS A 111 5.76 -23.99 -9.74
N TRP A 112 5.25 -25.14 -9.30
CA TRP A 112 4.29 -25.21 -8.21
C TRP A 112 5.04 -25.11 -6.89
N THR A 113 4.58 -24.25 -5.99
CA THR A 113 5.09 -24.15 -4.62
C THR A 113 3.94 -24.41 -3.66
N VAL A 114 4.03 -25.50 -2.90
CA VAL A 114 3.06 -25.89 -1.87
C VAL A 114 3.65 -25.65 -0.49
N ARG A 115 2.96 -24.87 0.33
CA ARG A 115 3.35 -24.62 1.73
C ARG A 115 2.49 -25.44 2.67
N HIS A 116 3.09 -26.18 3.59
CA HIS A 116 2.41 -26.73 4.77
C HIS A 116 2.81 -25.94 6.00
N PHE A 117 1.81 -25.53 6.78
CA PHE A 117 2.02 -24.73 7.96
C PHE A 117 0.96 -25.06 9.02
N LYS A 118 1.27 -24.74 10.26
CA LYS A 118 0.33 -24.82 11.38
C LYS A 118 0.41 -23.52 12.17
N GLU A 119 -0.73 -23.05 12.66
CA GLU A 119 -0.77 -21.83 13.45
C GLU A 119 0.07 -21.97 14.72
N PHE A 120 0.73 -20.88 15.12
CA PHE A 120 1.67 -20.78 16.24
C PHE A 120 2.91 -21.66 16.19
N GLU A 121 3.04 -22.54 15.19
CA GLU A 121 4.24 -23.34 14.98
C GLU A 121 5.19 -22.66 13.97
N LYS A 122 6.49 -22.72 14.24
CA LYS A 122 7.49 -22.27 13.25
C LYS A 122 7.76 -23.32 12.19
N ASN A 123 7.58 -24.59 12.54
CA ASN A 123 7.81 -25.69 11.62
C ASN A 123 6.84 -25.59 10.44
N GLU A 124 7.36 -25.18 9.29
CA GLU A 124 6.63 -25.10 8.04
C GLU A 124 7.52 -25.58 6.91
N VAL A 125 6.93 -26.13 5.85
CA VAL A 125 7.67 -26.57 4.68
C VAL A 125 7.07 -25.99 3.41
N TYR A 126 7.94 -25.58 2.49
CA TYR A 126 7.63 -25.24 1.12
C TYR A 126 8.18 -26.34 0.22
N ILE A 127 7.31 -27.07 -0.47
CA ILE A 127 7.67 -28.13 -1.42
C ILE A 127 7.46 -27.60 -2.82
N LYS A 128 8.47 -27.76 -3.68
CA LYS A 128 8.47 -27.22 -5.05
C LYS A 128 8.38 -28.37 -6.05
N PHE A 129 7.55 -28.20 -7.08
CA PHE A 129 7.43 -29.12 -8.21
C PHE A 129 7.64 -28.39 -9.53
N THR A 130 8.17 -29.12 -10.51
CA THR A 130 8.19 -28.68 -11.91
C THR A 130 6.77 -28.55 -12.47
N HIS A 131 6.59 -27.89 -13.61
CA HIS A 131 5.29 -27.81 -14.31
C HIS A 131 4.73 -29.19 -14.73
N GLU A 132 5.60 -30.20 -14.84
CA GLU A 132 5.21 -31.60 -15.11
C GLU A 132 4.80 -32.38 -13.86
N GLY A 133 5.07 -31.83 -12.66
CA GLY A 133 4.78 -32.46 -11.38
C GLY A 133 5.93 -33.25 -10.74
N LYS A 134 7.15 -33.21 -11.30
CA LYS A 134 8.34 -33.81 -10.66
C LYS A 134 8.79 -33.00 -9.44
N PRO A 135 9.18 -33.63 -8.30
CA PRO A 135 9.76 -32.93 -7.16
C PRO A 135 11.02 -32.16 -7.57
N TYR A 136 11.14 -30.90 -7.14
CA TYR A 136 12.23 -30.00 -7.56
C TYR A 136 13.05 -29.41 -6.39
N GLY A 137 12.51 -29.48 -5.18
CA GLY A 137 13.22 -29.09 -3.95
C GLY A 137 12.25 -28.77 -2.83
N PHE A 138 12.78 -28.44 -1.66
CA PHE A 138 11.98 -28.02 -0.51
C PHE A 138 12.74 -27.08 0.42
N ILE A 139 11.99 -26.33 1.24
CA ILE A 139 12.51 -25.48 2.31
C ILE A 139 11.65 -25.72 3.54
N GLU A 140 12.20 -26.39 4.54
CA GLU A 140 11.63 -26.53 5.88
C GLU A 140 12.24 -25.47 6.80
N ILE A 141 11.38 -24.67 7.42
CA ILE A 141 11.76 -23.65 8.38
C ILE A 141 11.48 -24.23 9.76
N ILE A 142 12.50 -24.35 10.61
CA ILE A 142 12.38 -24.91 11.97
C ILE A 142 12.77 -23.88 13.04
N SER A 143 12.30 -24.07 14.29
CA SER A 143 12.62 -23.18 15.42
C SER A 143 14.11 -23.13 15.71
N ASP A 144 14.59 -21.98 16.17
CA ASP A 144 15.93 -21.90 16.79
C ASP A 144 15.98 -22.76 18.07
N ASP A 145 14.82 -23.04 18.67
CA ASP A 145 14.63 -23.77 19.92
C ASP A 145 14.27 -25.26 19.70
N THR A 146 14.31 -25.76 18.47
CA THR A 146 14.11 -27.19 18.19
C THR A 146 15.42 -27.97 18.43
N PRO A 147 15.46 -28.96 19.35
CA PRO A 147 16.67 -29.72 19.65
C PRO A 147 17.28 -30.38 18.42
N GLY A 148 18.57 -30.62 18.47
CA GLY A 148 19.30 -31.34 17.44
C GLY A 148 20.78 -31.45 17.81
N GLN A 149 21.51 -32.25 17.06
CA GLN A 149 22.91 -32.56 17.35
C GLN A 149 23.84 -31.41 16.93
N ASP A 150 25.00 -31.28 17.59
CA ASP A 150 26.12 -30.47 17.11
C ASP A 150 27.08 -31.40 16.35
N ILE A 151 26.87 -31.53 15.04
CA ILE A 151 27.69 -32.42 14.20
C ILE A 151 28.83 -31.67 13.51
N SER A 152 29.82 -32.43 13.04
CA SER A 152 30.94 -31.86 12.29
C SER A 152 30.52 -31.44 10.87
N LYS A 153 31.29 -30.53 10.25
CA LYS A 153 31.09 -30.15 8.84
C LYS A 153 31.07 -31.38 7.91
N LYS A 154 31.99 -32.33 8.14
CA LYS A 154 32.15 -33.52 7.29
C LYS A 154 30.93 -34.45 7.37
N GLU A 155 30.39 -34.66 8.56
CA GLU A 155 29.18 -35.47 8.75
C GLU A 155 27.96 -34.80 8.12
N ALA A 156 27.77 -33.49 8.38
CA ALA A 156 26.68 -32.72 7.79
C ALA A 156 26.75 -32.74 6.25
N GLN A 157 27.95 -32.66 5.67
CA GLN A 157 28.16 -32.73 4.23
C GLN A 157 27.77 -34.08 3.64
N LYS A 158 28.13 -35.20 4.31
CA LYS A 158 27.72 -36.55 3.90
C LYS A 158 26.20 -36.70 3.91
N ILE A 159 25.53 -36.19 4.94
CA ILE A 159 24.06 -36.20 5.06
C ILE A 159 23.44 -35.39 3.92
N ALA A 160 23.93 -34.17 3.68
CA ALA A 160 23.47 -33.29 2.61
C ALA A 160 23.57 -33.95 1.22
N GLN A 161 24.74 -34.52 0.90
CA GLN A 161 25.00 -35.09 -0.42
C GLN A 161 24.23 -36.39 -0.65
N LYS A 162 24.13 -37.25 0.37
CA LYS A 162 23.36 -38.50 0.29
C LYS A 162 21.89 -38.24 0.01
N GLU A 163 21.26 -37.33 0.75
CA GLU A 163 19.84 -37.00 0.58
C GLU A 163 19.57 -36.40 -0.82
N ALA A 164 20.36 -35.41 -1.22
CA ALA A 164 20.15 -34.71 -2.48
C ALA A 164 20.38 -35.61 -3.72
N SER A 165 21.36 -36.52 -3.66
CA SER A 165 21.61 -37.47 -4.77
C SER A 165 20.54 -38.57 -4.85
N THR A 166 20.22 -39.21 -3.73
CA THR A 166 19.33 -40.38 -3.70
C THR A 166 17.87 -39.99 -3.99
N ASN A 167 17.40 -38.90 -3.38
CA ASN A 167 15.96 -38.60 -3.30
C ASN A 167 15.53 -37.42 -4.19
N TRP A 168 16.49 -36.62 -4.67
CA TRP A 168 16.23 -35.37 -5.40
C TRP A 168 16.98 -35.26 -6.73
N GLY A 169 17.63 -36.34 -7.17
CA GLY A 169 18.24 -36.44 -8.51
C GLY A 169 19.41 -35.48 -8.74
N ILE A 170 20.10 -35.04 -7.69
CA ILE A 170 21.26 -34.15 -7.82
C ILE A 170 22.53 -34.98 -8.09
N ASN A 171 23.12 -34.78 -9.27
CA ASN A 171 24.45 -35.30 -9.56
C ASN A 171 25.54 -34.30 -9.11
N PHE A 172 26.28 -34.63 -8.05
CA PHE A 172 27.36 -33.78 -7.51
C PHE A 172 28.64 -33.73 -8.36
N ASP A 173 28.82 -34.59 -9.36
CA ASP A 173 29.97 -34.52 -10.27
C ASP A 173 30.01 -33.18 -11.02
N ASN A 174 28.83 -32.61 -11.25
CA ASN A 174 28.66 -31.32 -11.90
C ASN A 174 28.78 -30.14 -10.92
N TYR A 175 28.96 -30.36 -9.62
CA TYR A 175 28.89 -29.31 -8.60
C TYR A 175 30.17 -29.17 -7.77
N LYS A 176 30.51 -27.92 -7.43
CA LYS A 176 31.60 -27.59 -6.51
C LYS A 176 31.07 -26.79 -5.32
N GLU A 177 31.49 -27.13 -4.09
CA GLU A 177 31.17 -26.33 -2.90
C GLU A 177 31.84 -24.95 -3.00
N THR A 178 31.03 -23.88 -2.97
CA THR A 178 31.49 -22.50 -3.01
C THR A 178 31.42 -21.84 -1.65
N GLU A 179 30.33 -21.97 -0.91
CA GLU A 179 30.14 -21.30 0.39
C GLU A 179 29.73 -22.28 1.50
N TYR A 180 30.17 -21.97 2.72
CA TYR A 180 29.84 -22.74 3.93
C TYR A 180 29.59 -21.79 5.10
N SER A 181 28.61 -22.14 5.94
CA SER A 181 28.41 -21.49 7.24
C SER A 181 27.89 -22.47 8.29
N LYS A 182 28.30 -22.26 9.55
CA LYS A 182 27.79 -22.95 10.73
C LYS A 182 27.09 -21.93 11.65
N ASN A 183 25.89 -22.26 12.09
CA ASN A 183 25.15 -21.49 13.08
C ASN A 183 24.81 -22.39 14.27
N LEU A 184 25.42 -22.11 15.42
CA LEU A 184 25.19 -22.85 16.66
C LEU A 184 24.00 -22.23 17.42
N LYS A 185 22.97 -23.04 17.66
CA LYS A 185 21.78 -22.64 18.43
C LYS A 185 22.01 -22.76 19.93
N GLN A 186 21.14 -22.12 20.71
CA GLN A 186 21.20 -22.10 22.18
C GLN A 186 21.24 -23.51 22.77
N ILE A 187 20.42 -24.40 22.24
CA ILE A 187 20.27 -25.80 22.67
C ILE A 187 21.25 -26.77 21.97
N LYS A 188 22.43 -26.28 21.60
CA LYS A 188 23.53 -27.07 21.00
C LYS A 188 23.18 -27.80 19.70
N ARG A 189 22.20 -27.32 18.92
CA ARG A 189 22.02 -27.74 17.52
C ARG A 189 22.93 -26.93 16.59
N SER A 190 23.64 -27.58 15.67
CA SER A 190 24.34 -26.89 14.58
C SER A 190 23.52 -26.90 13.30
N ASP A 191 23.28 -25.71 12.73
CA ASP A 191 22.73 -25.57 11.38
C ASP A 191 23.88 -25.30 10.41
N HIS A 192 24.13 -26.24 9.50
CA HIS A 192 25.13 -26.16 8.44
C HIS A 192 24.45 -25.75 7.13
N THR A 193 24.96 -24.71 6.48
CA THR A 193 24.52 -24.33 5.13
C THR A 193 25.67 -24.57 4.16
N PHE A 194 25.39 -25.34 3.12
CA PHE A 194 26.29 -25.59 1.99
C PHE A 194 25.70 -24.93 0.74
N ILE A 195 26.53 -24.22 0.00
CA ILE A 195 26.17 -23.72 -1.33
C ILE A 195 27.11 -24.36 -2.33
N TYR A 196 26.52 -25.04 -3.30
CA TYR A 196 27.19 -25.66 -4.40
C TYR A 196 26.91 -24.89 -5.68
N GLU A 197 27.88 -24.80 -6.57
CA GLU A 197 27.77 -24.15 -7.87
C GLU A 197 28.07 -25.16 -8.97
N ARG A 198 27.27 -25.12 -10.05
CA ARG A 198 27.51 -25.99 -11.21
C ARG A 198 28.80 -25.60 -11.94
N THR A 199 29.52 -26.59 -12.41
CA THR A 199 30.79 -26.46 -13.13
C THR A 199 30.64 -26.72 -14.63
N ASP A 200 29.64 -27.50 -15.02
CA ASP A 200 29.32 -27.90 -16.39
C ASP A 200 28.51 -26.85 -17.17
N ALA A 201 27.81 -25.96 -16.47
CA ALA A 201 26.92 -24.97 -17.09
C ALA A 201 26.96 -23.61 -16.37
N LYS A 202 26.87 -22.54 -17.17
CA LYS A 202 26.72 -21.15 -16.73
C LYS A 202 25.76 -20.42 -17.67
N ILE A 203 25.13 -19.36 -17.18
CA ILE A 203 24.21 -18.53 -17.97
C ILE A 203 24.92 -17.25 -18.37
N GLY A 204 24.85 -16.89 -19.66
CA GLY A 204 25.38 -15.63 -20.17
C GLY A 204 26.84 -15.71 -20.63
N ASN A 205 27.41 -14.54 -20.91
CA ASN A 205 28.78 -14.37 -21.44
C ASN A 205 29.77 -14.03 -20.31
N ASN A 206 31.05 -13.90 -20.64
CA ASN A 206 32.13 -13.66 -19.66
C ASN A 206 31.94 -12.41 -18.78
N THR A 207 31.16 -11.42 -19.24
CA THR A 207 30.88 -10.16 -18.54
C THR A 207 29.66 -10.24 -17.63
N ASN A 208 28.59 -10.93 -18.03
CA ASN A 208 27.35 -11.08 -17.26
C ASN A 208 27.02 -12.55 -17.05
N ILE A 209 27.56 -13.12 -15.98
CA ILE A 209 27.39 -14.54 -15.65
C ILE A 209 26.34 -14.73 -14.57
N GLY A 210 25.32 -15.54 -14.88
CA GLY A 210 24.44 -16.17 -13.88
C GLY A 210 24.97 -17.55 -13.51
N TYR A 211 25.10 -17.81 -12.22
CA TYR A 211 25.59 -19.10 -11.72
C TYR A 211 24.44 -19.95 -11.20
N TYR A 212 24.32 -21.17 -11.72
CA TYR A 212 23.40 -22.17 -11.17
C TYR A 212 23.92 -22.63 -9.80
N ARG A 213 23.13 -22.39 -8.76
CA ARG A 213 23.49 -22.74 -7.39
C ARG A 213 22.46 -23.65 -6.75
N LEU A 214 22.96 -24.58 -5.96
CA LEU A 214 22.21 -25.47 -5.12
C LEU A 214 22.55 -25.17 -3.66
N LYS A 215 21.54 -24.76 -2.90
CA LYS A 215 21.66 -24.54 -1.46
C LYS A 215 21.09 -25.73 -0.71
N ILE A 216 21.90 -26.29 0.18
CA ILE A 216 21.49 -27.36 1.09
C ILE A 216 21.71 -26.91 2.53
N ILE A 217 20.68 -27.06 3.38
CA ILE A 217 20.79 -26.82 4.82
C ILE A 217 20.60 -28.13 5.56
N VAL A 218 21.51 -28.42 6.49
CA VAL A 218 21.42 -29.52 7.46
C VAL A 218 21.30 -28.94 8.85
N SER A 219 20.19 -29.19 9.52
CA SER A 219 19.91 -28.74 10.87
C SER A 219 20.00 -29.89 11.85
N GLY A 220 21.05 -29.91 12.67
CA GLY A 220 21.44 -31.10 13.41
C GLY A 220 21.83 -32.21 12.44
N ASP A 221 21.10 -33.31 12.44
CA ASP A 221 21.28 -34.49 11.61
C ASP A 221 20.28 -34.60 10.44
N LYS A 222 19.48 -33.55 10.20
CA LYS A 222 18.40 -33.57 9.21
C LYS A 222 18.58 -32.54 8.10
N VAL A 223 18.37 -32.93 6.84
CA VAL A 223 18.28 -31.99 5.72
C VAL A 223 16.96 -31.21 5.78
N THR A 224 17.05 -29.89 5.91
CA THR A 224 15.91 -28.98 6.00
C THR A 224 15.73 -28.12 4.75
N THR A 225 16.70 -28.07 3.83
CA THR A 225 16.55 -27.30 2.60
C THR A 225 17.30 -27.97 1.47
N ILE A 226 16.65 -28.06 0.29
CA ILE A 226 17.25 -28.33 -1.01
C ILE A 226 16.63 -27.31 -1.97
N GLU A 227 17.41 -26.30 -2.35
CA GLU A 227 16.92 -25.18 -3.14
C GLU A 227 17.85 -24.88 -4.33
N ASN A 228 17.30 -25.04 -5.54
CA ASN A 228 17.92 -24.56 -6.77
C ASN A 228 17.58 -23.09 -7.00
N TYR A 229 18.60 -22.27 -7.28
CA TYR A 229 18.45 -20.85 -7.61
C TYR A 229 19.58 -20.39 -8.54
N ILE A 230 19.40 -19.24 -9.18
CA ILE A 230 20.45 -18.61 -9.99
C ILE A 230 20.96 -17.38 -9.22
N LYS A 231 22.28 -17.31 -9.01
CA LYS A 231 22.93 -16.11 -8.46
C LYS A 231 23.04 -15.07 -9.56
N ILE A 232 22.21 -14.04 -9.45
CA ILE A 232 22.20 -12.86 -10.32
C ILE A 232 23.11 -11.78 -9.72
N PRO A 233 23.96 -11.11 -10.51
CA PRO A 233 24.83 -10.03 -10.03
C PRO A 233 24.03 -8.82 -9.45
N GLU A 234 24.49 -8.22 -8.32
CA GLU A 234 23.90 -6.98 -7.78
C GLU A 234 23.91 -5.84 -8.83
N SER A 235 24.94 -5.78 -9.67
CA SER A 235 25.05 -4.81 -10.76
C SER A 235 23.87 -4.92 -11.74
N PHE A 236 23.42 -6.12 -12.11
CA PHE A 236 22.24 -6.25 -12.94
C PHE A 236 20.98 -5.79 -12.19
N ILE A 237 20.78 -6.23 -10.94
CA ILE A 237 19.59 -5.89 -10.14
C ILE A 237 19.45 -4.36 -10.02
N ASN A 238 20.55 -3.68 -9.71
CA ASN A 238 20.58 -2.23 -9.58
C ASN A 238 20.36 -1.54 -10.94
N LYS A 239 20.93 -2.04 -12.04
CA LYS A 239 20.73 -1.50 -13.40
C LYS A 239 19.28 -1.65 -13.84
N TYR A 240 18.71 -2.84 -13.64
CA TYR A 240 17.31 -3.14 -13.92
C TYR A 240 16.37 -2.25 -13.09
N LYS A 241 16.68 -2.04 -11.81
CA LYS A 241 15.91 -1.15 -10.93
C LYS A 241 15.95 0.31 -11.38
N GLU A 242 17.11 0.82 -11.79
CA GLU A 242 17.27 2.15 -12.38
C GLU A 242 16.47 2.28 -13.69
N MET A 243 16.59 1.30 -14.58
CA MET A 243 15.83 1.21 -15.82
C MET A 243 14.31 1.28 -15.56
N ARG A 244 13.80 0.43 -14.65
CA ARG A 244 12.39 0.38 -14.24
C ARG A 244 11.89 1.65 -13.57
N SER A 245 12.79 2.43 -12.96
CA SER A 245 12.39 3.69 -12.33
C SER A 245 11.82 4.69 -13.34
N HIS A 246 12.32 4.70 -14.58
CA HIS A 246 11.82 5.57 -15.65
C HIS A 246 10.40 5.17 -16.09
N ASN A 247 10.15 3.87 -16.28
CA ASN A 247 8.81 3.32 -16.53
C ASN A 247 7.82 3.75 -15.45
N ASN A 248 8.22 3.57 -14.19
CA ASN A 248 7.39 3.93 -13.03
C ASN A 248 7.15 5.44 -12.94
N THR A 249 8.11 6.29 -13.32
CA THR A 249 7.93 7.74 -13.36
C THR A 249 6.86 8.15 -14.39
N ILE A 250 6.89 7.60 -15.60
CA ILE A 250 5.87 7.89 -16.62
C ILE A 250 4.49 7.44 -16.15
N ALA A 251 4.39 6.24 -15.57
CA ALA A 251 3.13 5.72 -15.03
C ALA A 251 2.60 6.50 -13.84
N TYR A 252 3.50 6.97 -12.98
CA TYR A 252 3.15 7.87 -11.90
C TYR A 252 2.57 9.18 -12.43
N ILE A 253 3.23 9.82 -13.41
CA ILE A 253 2.74 11.06 -14.03
C ILE A 253 1.37 10.84 -14.69
N GLY A 254 1.20 9.75 -15.44
CA GLY A 254 -0.08 9.36 -16.03
C GLY A 254 -1.18 9.21 -14.97
N SER A 255 -0.89 8.47 -13.90
CA SER A 255 -1.84 8.25 -12.79
C SER A 255 -2.18 9.54 -12.04
N PHE A 256 -1.20 10.43 -11.87
CA PHE A 256 -1.40 11.75 -11.26
C PHE A 256 -2.33 12.63 -12.12
N LEU A 257 -2.09 12.68 -13.44
CA LEU A 257 -2.96 13.41 -14.38
C LEU A 257 -4.37 12.81 -14.46
N LEU A 258 -4.49 11.48 -14.47
CA LEU A 258 -5.76 10.76 -14.40
C LEU A 258 -6.57 11.18 -13.16
N LEU A 259 -5.93 11.19 -11.99
CA LEU A 259 -6.59 11.53 -10.74
C LEU A 259 -7.04 13.00 -10.71
N ILE A 260 -6.18 13.95 -11.10
CA ILE A 260 -6.51 15.38 -11.08
C ILE A 260 -7.57 15.72 -12.14
N LEU A 261 -7.35 15.32 -13.39
CA LEU A 261 -8.20 15.75 -14.49
C LEU A 261 -9.49 14.95 -14.55
N TYR A 262 -9.44 13.62 -14.37
CA TYR A 262 -10.61 12.77 -14.63
C TYR A 262 -11.36 12.43 -13.35
N ALA A 263 -10.68 12.02 -12.27
CA ALA A 263 -11.37 11.70 -11.03
C ALA A 263 -11.84 12.97 -10.30
N ILE A 264 -10.95 13.93 -10.02
CA ILE A 264 -11.33 15.18 -9.35
C ILE A 264 -12.07 16.10 -10.33
N GLY A 265 -11.48 16.44 -11.47
CA GLY A 265 -12.07 17.34 -12.46
C GLY A 265 -13.33 16.78 -13.12
N GLY A 266 -13.23 15.62 -13.75
CA GLY A 266 -14.31 14.99 -14.49
C GLY A 266 -15.42 14.40 -13.61
N CYS A 267 -15.07 13.57 -12.63
CA CYS A 267 -16.05 12.85 -11.82
C CYS A 267 -16.57 13.72 -10.67
N ILE A 268 -15.72 14.19 -9.76
CA ILE A 268 -16.18 14.94 -8.57
C ILE A 268 -16.75 16.31 -8.95
N LEU A 269 -15.99 17.17 -9.63
CA LEU A 269 -16.47 18.50 -10.02
C LEU A 269 -17.54 18.41 -11.12
N GLY A 270 -17.40 17.52 -12.09
CA GLY A 270 -18.42 17.29 -13.11
C GLY A 270 -19.76 16.84 -12.52
N LEU A 271 -19.77 15.87 -11.58
CA LEU A 271 -20.98 15.47 -10.87
C LEU A 271 -21.55 16.60 -10.02
N TYR A 272 -20.71 17.40 -9.36
CA TYR A 272 -21.17 18.57 -8.62
C TYR A 272 -21.97 19.53 -9.53
N PHE A 273 -21.44 19.90 -10.70
CA PHE A 273 -22.16 20.77 -11.64
C PHE A 273 -23.40 20.11 -12.23
N LEU A 274 -23.32 18.82 -12.57
CA LEU A 274 -24.47 18.08 -13.10
C LEU A 274 -25.60 17.98 -12.07
N PHE A 275 -25.26 17.79 -10.80
CA PHE A 275 -26.22 17.72 -9.71
C PHE A 275 -26.97 19.05 -9.56
N ARG A 276 -26.25 20.17 -9.65
CA ARG A 276 -26.84 21.52 -9.63
C ARG A 276 -27.77 21.78 -10.82
N SER A 277 -27.50 21.15 -11.96
CA SER A 277 -28.40 21.20 -13.12
C SER A 277 -29.49 20.12 -13.12
N GLU A 278 -29.53 19.25 -12.10
CA GLU A 278 -30.48 18.12 -11.98
C GLU A 278 -30.36 17.10 -13.15
N TYR A 279 -29.13 16.88 -13.64
CA TYR A 279 -28.80 15.94 -14.72
C TYR A 279 -28.20 14.60 -14.25
N VAL A 280 -28.04 14.40 -12.93
CA VAL A 280 -27.37 13.21 -12.38
C VAL A 280 -28.32 12.02 -12.34
N ILE A 281 -27.85 10.89 -12.86
CA ILE A 281 -28.45 9.57 -12.62
C ILE A 281 -27.59 8.83 -11.63
N TRP A 282 -28.20 8.37 -10.54
CA TRP A 282 -27.47 7.69 -9.47
C TRP A 282 -27.91 6.23 -9.28
N LYS A 283 -29.19 5.89 -9.48
CA LYS A 283 -29.73 4.55 -9.18
C LYS A 283 -29.02 3.43 -9.94
N THR A 284 -29.09 3.43 -11.27
CA THR A 284 -28.49 2.36 -12.10
C THR A 284 -26.96 2.29 -11.96
N PRO A 285 -26.22 3.42 -11.99
CA PRO A 285 -24.78 3.40 -11.73
C PRO A 285 -24.40 2.79 -10.39
N ILE A 286 -25.14 3.08 -9.29
CA ILE A 286 -24.86 2.48 -7.98
C ILE A 286 -25.14 0.97 -7.99
N ILE A 287 -26.22 0.52 -8.62
CA ILE A 287 -26.53 -0.92 -8.74
C ILE A 287 -25.40 -1.65 -9.48
N LEU A 288 -24.96 -1.12 -10.62
CA LEU A 288 -23.87 -1.73 -11.38
C LEU A 288 -22.52 -1.64 -10.66
N ALA A 289 -22.22 -0.51 -10.03
CA ALA A 289 -21.05 -0.39 -9.17
C ALA A 289 -21.05 -1.41 -8.04
N THR A 290 -22.22 -1.72 -7.48
CA THR A 290 -22.40 -2.75 -6.46
C THR A 290 -22.11 -4.13 -7.02
N ILE A 291 -22.65 -4.47 -8.20
CA ILE A 291 -22.36 -5.74 -8.87
C ILE A 291 -20.86 -5.89 -9.15
N PHE A 292 -20.22 -4.87 -9.72
CA PHE A 292 -18.79 -4.88 -10.03
C PHE A 292 -17.93 -4.98 -8.76
N ALA A 293 -18.32 -4.30 -7.69
CA ALA A 293 -17.67 -4.41 -6.39
C ALA A 293 -17.80 -5.82 -5.82
N PHE A 294 -18.97 -6.45 -5.90
CA PHE A 294 -19.16 -7.85 -5.48
C PHE A 294 -18.36 -8.83 -6.33
N LEU A 295 -18.22 -8.60 -7.64
CA LEU A 295 -17.34 -9.40 -8.50
C LEU A 295 -15.87 -9.28 -8.07
N ASN A 296 -15.41 -8.06 -7.73
CA ASN A 296 -14.07 -7.86 -7.16
C ASN A 296 -13.92 -8.52 -5.78
N LEU A 297 -14.97 -8.55 -4.96
CA LEU A 297 -14.96 -9.27 -3.68
C LEU A 297 -14.89 -10.79 -3.89
N ALA A 298 -15.65 -11.32 -4.85
CA ALA A 298 -15.60 -12.73 -5.25
C ALA A 298 -14.21 -13.11 -5.77
N GLU A 299 -13.57 -12.23 -6.53
CA GLU A 299 -12.18 -12.39 -6.96
C GLU A 299 -11.21 -12.46 -5.76
N LYS A 300 -11.38 -11.62 -4.72
CA LYS A 300 -10.58 -11.74 -3.49
C LYS A 300 -10.80 -13.09 -2.80
N ILE A 301 -12.05 -13.54 -2.68
CA ILE A 301 -12.35 -14.87 -2.13
C ILE A 301 -11.69 -15.97 -2.96
N ASN A 302 -11.66 -15.82 -4.29
CA ASN A 302 -11.06 -16.77 -5.22
C ASN A 302 -9.54 -17.00 -5.03
N ILE A 303 -8.83 -15.96 -4.56
CA ILE A 303 -7.37 -15.91 -4.41
C ILE A 303 -6.94 -16.28 -2.97
N ILE A 304 -7.86 -16.64 -2.08
CA ILE A 304 -7.56 -17.12 -0.71
C ILE A 304 -6.48 -18.22 -0.68
N PRO A 305 -6.45 -19.24 -1.58
CA PRO A 305 -5.39 -20.25 -1.58
C PRO A 305 -3.98 -19.65 -1.64
N CYS A 306 -3.82 -18.60 -2.46
CA CYS A 306 -2.57 -17.87 -2.60
C CYS A 306 -2.31 -16.95 -1.40
N ALA A 307 -3.35 -16.37 -0.80
CA ALA A 307 -3.22 -15.50 0.37
C ALA A 307 -2.52 -16.22 1.54
N TRP A 308 -2.81 -17.51 1.74
CA TRP A 308 -2.15 -18.32 2.76
C TRP A 308 -0.65 -18.53 2.54
N MET A 309 -0.10 -18.28 1.36
CA MET A 309 1.36 -18.26 1.16
C MET A 309 2.05 -17.15 1.94
N ASN A 310 1.33 -16.05 2.20
CA ASN A 310 1.83 -14.88 2.92
C ASN A 310 1.36 -14.84 4.38
N TYR A 311 0.61 -15.85 4.84
CA TYR A 311 0.19 -15.94 6.24
C TYR A 311 1.41 -16.09 7.16
N ASN A 312 1.48 -15.29 8.22
CA ASN A 312 2.53 -15.42 9.21
C ASN A 312 2.06 -16.34 10.34
N THR A 313 2.65 -17.53 10.49
CA THR A 313 2.25 -18.54 11.49
C THR A 313 2.38 -18.06 12.94
N VAL A 314 3.10 -16.96 13.14
CA VAL A 314 3.12 -16.21 14.40
C VAL A 314 1.72 -15.77 14.85
N SER A 315 0.87 -15.39 13.89
CA SER A 315 -0.49 -14.92 14.17
C SER A 315 -1.50 -16.07 14.16
N SER A 316 -2.63 -15.94 14.87
CA SER A 316 -3.73 -16.92 14.76
C SER A 316 -4.22 -17.01 13.31
N SER A 317 -4.54 -18.21 12.83
CA SER A 317 -5.07 -18.37 11.47
C SER A 317 -6.44 -17.68 11.32
N ASN A 318 -7.25 -17.64 12.38
CA ASN A 318 -8.50 -16.89 12.43
C ASN A 318 -8.26 -15.38 12.34
N ASN A 319 -7.26 -14.86 13.06
CA ASN A 319 -6.89 -13.45 12.99
C ASN A 319 -6.48 -13.06 11.56
N PHE A 320 -5.59 -13.84 10.94
CA PHE A 320 -5.21 -13.61 9.55
C PHE A 320 -6.40 -13.66 8.60
N PHE A 321 -7.28 -14.66 8.75
CA PHE A 321 -8.44 -14.80 7.88
C PHE A 321 -9.44 -13.64 8.05
N ILE A 322 -9.74 -13.25 9.29
CA ILE A 322 -10.57 -12.07 9.60
C ILE A 322 -9.93 -10.81 9.00
N SER A 323 -8.61 -10.63 9.18
CA SER A 323 -7.84 -9.53 8.61
C SER A 323 -7.92 -9.48 7.08
N TYR A 324 -7.84 -10.64 6.43
CA TYR A 324 -7.98 -10.78 4.99
C TYR A 324 -9.39 -10.43 4.52
N LEU A 325 -10.44 -10.93 5.20
CA LEU A 325 -11.84 -10.60 4.91
C LEU A 325 -12.11 -9.11 5.08
N ILE A 326 -11.56 -8.50 6.12
CA ILE A 326 -11.63 -7.08 6.40
C ILE A 326 -10.97 -6.27 5.28
N SER A 327 -9.73 -6.61 4.91
CA SER A 327 -9.02 -5.95 3.80
C SER A 327 -9.77 -6.09 2.47
N SER A 328 -10.38 -7.26 2.24
CA SER A 328 -11.25 -7.52 1.09
C SER A 328 -12.52 -6.68 1.12
N PHE A 329 -13.13 -6.48 2.30
CA PHE A 329 -14.30 -5.63 2.49
C PHE A 329 -13.97 -4.13 2.29
N ILE A 330 -12.81 -3.66 2.78
CA ILE A 330 -12.32 -2.31 2.52
C ILE A 330 -12.08 -2.09 1.01
N THR A 331 -11.49 -3.08 0.35
CA THR A 331 -11.31 -3.07 -1.11
C THR A 331 -12.67 -3.02 -1.82
N PHE A 332 -13.65 -3.79 -1.36
CA PHE A 332 -15.03 -3.76 -1.86
C PHE A 332 -15.65 -2.35 -1.72
N LEU A 333 -15.59 -1.73 -0.54
CA LEU A 333 -16.11 -0.37 -0.33
C LEU A 333 -15.42 0.66 -1.23
N SER A 334 -14.09 0.53 -1.39
CA SER A 334 -13.30 1.41 -2.25
C SER A 334 -13.68 1.25 -3.72
N LYS A 335 -13.83 0.02 -4.21
CA LYS A 335 -14.27 -0.29 -5.58
C LYS A 335 -15.71 0.15 -5.82
N LEU A 336 -16.61 -0.06 -4.86
CA LEU A 336 -17.98 0.45 -4.90
C LEU A 336 -18.00 1.97 -5.10
N PHE A 337 -17.21 2.71 -4.31
CA PHE A 337 -17.11 4.15 -4.44
C PHE A 337 -16.55 4.58 -5.80
N ILE A 338 -15.42 4.03 -6.23
CA ILE A 338 -14.76 4.36 -7.50
C ILE A 338 -15.67 4.05 -8.70
N PHE A 339 -16.28 2.87 -8.74
CA PHE A 339 -17.20 2.50 -9.82
C PHE A 339 -18.45 3.37 -9.80
N ALA A 340 -19.04 3.64 -8.63
CA ALA A 340 -20.23 4.47 -8.54
C ALA A 340 -19.97 5.88 -9.10
N ILE A 341 -18.92 6.57 -8.64
CA ILE A 341 -18.62 7.93 -9.14
C ILE A 341 -18.28 7.93 -10.63
N SER A 342 -17.54 6.93 -11.11
CA SER A 342 -17.11 6.85 -12.51
C SER A 342 -18.31 6.58 -13.43
N PHE A 343 -19.16 5.63 -13.08
CA PHE A 343 -20.35 5.27 -13.87
C PHE A 343 -21.40 6.39 -13.85
N MET A 344 -21.61 7.04 -12.69
CA MET A 344 -22.50 8.21 -12.60
C MET A 344 -22.00 9.35 -13.48
N ALA A 345 -20.70 9.66 -13.42
CA ALA A 345 -20.10 10.72 -14.21
C ALA A 345 -20.15 10.40 -15.70
N ALA A 346 -19.71 9.20 -16.11
CA ALA A 346 -19.66 8.78 -17.49
C ALA A 346 -21.03 8.89 -18.19
N GLU A 347 -22.09 8.31 -17.62
CA GLU A 347 -23.43 8.39 -18.23
C GLU A 347 -23.96 9.83 -18.20
N SER A 348 -23.89 10.52 -17.05
CA SER A 348 -24.52 11.82 -16.88
C SER A 348 -23.84 12.90 -17.74
N LEU A 349 -22.51 12.85 -17.88
CA LEU A 349 -21.75 13.72 -18.77
C LEU A 349 -22.02 13.39 -20.24
N THR A 350 -21.97 12.10 -20.62
CA THR A 350 -22.23 11.66 -22.01
C THR A 350 -23.62 12.09 -22.46
N ARG A 351 -24.62 11.92 -21.60
CA ARG A 351 -25.99 12.32 -21.88
C ARG A 351 -26.11 13.79 -22.23
N LYS A 352 -25.53 14.65 -21.40
CA LYS A 352 -25.58 16.10 -21.60
C LYS A 352 -24.74 16.52 -22.82
N ALA A 353 -23.64 15.84 -23.09
CA ALA A 353 -22.73 16.18 -24.19
C ALA A 353 -23.19 15.70 -25.57
N PHE A 354 -23.82 14.52 -25.64
CA PHE A 354 -24.09 13.77 -26.87
C PHE A 354 -25.53 13.23 -26.91
N GLY A 355 -26.48 14.08 -27.28
CA GLY A 355 -27.92 13.76 -27.34
C GLY A 355 -28.30 12.62 -28.30
N ASN A 356 -27.53 12.38 -29.36
CA ASN A 356 -27.81 11.34 -30.36
C ASN A 356 -27.28 9.94 -30.00
N HIS A 357 -26.62 9.80 -28.84
CA HIS A 357 -26.22 8.50 -28.33
C HIS A 357 -27.42 7.80 -27.66
N ILE A 358 -27.44 6.48 -27.69
CA ILE A 358 -28.41 5.68 -26.92
C ILE A 358 -27.98 5.77 -25.45
N SER A 359 -28.91 5.97 -24.53
CA SER A 359 -28.60 5.91 -23.09
C SER A 359 -28.03 4.54 -22.73
N LEU A 360 -26.84 4.52 -22.09
CA LEU A 360 -26.09 3.30 -21.82
C LEU A 360 -26.94 2.25 -21.07
N TRP A 361 -27.69 2.72 -20.08
CA TRP A 361 -28.54 1.88 -19.22
C TRP A 361 -29.80 1.36 -19.88
N LYS A 362 -30.12 1.82 -21.10
CA LYS A 362 -31.30 1.39 -21.87
C LYS A 362 -30.92 0.61 -23.14
N ILE A 363 -29.63 0.43 -23.43
CA ILE A 363 -29.16 -0.27 -24.64
C ILE A 363 -29.66 -1.71 -24.71
N TRP A 364 -29.63 -2.45 -23.61
CA TRP A 364 -30.10 -3.84 -23.52
C TRP A 364 -31.50 -3.96 -22.90
N SER A 365 -32.34 -2.93 -22.97
CA SER A 365 -33.75 -3.05 -22.55
C SER A 365 -34.51 -4.00 -23.49
N LYS A 366 -35.66 -4.52 -23.02
CA LYS A 366 -36.54 -5.41 -23.80
C LYS A 366 -36.87 -4.86 -25.20
N ASP A 367 -37.04 -3.56 -25.31
CA ASP A 367 -37.45 -2.90 -26.57
C ASP A 367 -36.27 -2.59 -27.51
N ASN A 368 -35.06 -2.46 -26.97
CA ASN A 368 -33.89 -1.99 -27.73
C ASN A 368 -32.89 -3.09 -28.08
N ALA A 369 -32.81 -4.15 -27.27
CA ALA A 369 -31.80 -5.20 -27.41
C ALA A 369 -31.89 -5.92 -28.77
N SER A 370 -33.09 -6.15 -29.30
CA SER A 370 -33.29 -6.75 -30.63
C SER A 370 -33.21 -5.73 -31.77
N SER A 371 -32.67 -4.52 -31.56
CA SER A 371 -32.59 -3.53 -32.63
C SER A 371 -31.36 -3.72 -33.50
N THR A 372 -31.48 -3.41 -34.79
CA THR A 372 -30.37 -3.53 -35.76
C THR A 372 -29.17 -2.64 -35.37
N LYS A 373 -29.44 -1.47 -34.78
CA LYS A 373 -28.39 -0.55 -34.28
C LYS A 373 -27.63 -1.13 -33.08
N VAL A 374 -28.30 -1.81 -32.15
CA VAL A 374 -27.63 -2.45 -31.00
C VAL A 374 -26.89 -3.70 -31.48
N ALA A 375 -27.50 -4.52 -32.33
CA ALA A 375 -26.86 -5.70 -32.92
C ALA A 375 -25.57 -5.33 -33.68
N GLY A 376 -25.61 -4.30 -34.54
CA GLY A 376 -24.43 -3.82 -35.25
C GLY A 376 -23.34 -3.29 -34.29
N ARG A 377 -23.70 -2.61 -33.20
CA ARG A 377 -22.73 -2.19 -32.17
C ARG A 377 -22.10 -3.36 -31.43
N THR A 378 -22.86 -4.40 -31.14
CA THR A 378 -22.37 -5.63 -30.51
C THR A 378 -21.44 -6.40 -31.43
N VAL A 379 -21.90 -6.73 -32.65
CA VAL A 379 -21.10 -7.47 -33.65
C VAL A 379 -19.86 -6.67 -34.04
N GLY A 380 -20.00 -5.36 -34.23
CA GLY A 380 -18.86 -4.48 -34.51
C GLY A 380 -17.80 -4.51 -33.43
N GLY A 381 -18.19 -4.59 -32.15
CA GLY A 381 -17.27 -4.76 -31.03
C GLY A 381 -16.46 -6.06 -31.12
N TYR A 382 -17.08 -7.19 -31.46
CA TYR A 382 -16.36 -8.46 -31.67
C TYR A 382 -15.44 -8.41 -32.90
N LEU A 383 -15.89 -7.82 -34.01
CA LEU A 383 -15.09 -7.73 -35.23
C LEU A 383 -13.87 -6.83 -35.09
N LEU A 384 -13.85 -5.90 -34.12
CA LEU A 384 -12.67 -5.09 -33.78
C LEU A 384 -11.61 -5.86 -32.98
N VAL A 385 -11.96 -6.96 -32.30
CA VAL A 385 -11.00 -7.71 -31.46
C VAL A 385 -9.82 -8.24 -32.27
N PRO A 386 -10.01 -8.88 -33.45
CA PRO A 386 -8.88 -9.30 -34.28
C PRO A 386 -7.96 -8.17 -34.73
N PHE A 387 -8.49 -6.97 -34.97
CA PHE A 387 -7.65 -5.81 -35.32
C PHE A 387 -6.73 -5.42 -34.15
N MET A 388 -7.25 -5.47 -32.92
CA MET A 388 -6.47 -5.20 -31.72
C MET A 388 -5.38 -6.26 -31.51
N LEU A 389 -5.72 -7.54 -31.66
CA LEU A 389 -4.76 -8.65 -31.57
C LEU A 389 -3.69 -8.59 -32.67
N ALA A 390 -4.08 -8.26 -33.90
CA ALA A 390 -3.14 -8.11 -35.02
C ALA A 390 -2.23 -6.89 -34.82
N TYR A 391 -2.79 -5.77 -34.33
CA TYR A 391 -2.04 -4.57 -34.03
C TYR A 391 -0.98 -4.83 -32.96
N VAL A 392 -1.34 -5.43 -31.83
CA VAL A 392 -0.37 -5.71 -30.76
C VAL A 392 0.70 -6.69 -31.23
N THR A 393 0.30 -7.75 -31.96
CA THR A 393 1.24 -8.74 -32.56
C THR A 393 2.21 -8.06 -33.52
N GLY A 394 1.70 -7.27 -34.47
CA GLY A 394 2.50 -6.55 -35.44
C GLY A 394 3.41 -5.50 -34.80
N THR A 395 2.92 -4.79 -33.77
CA THR A 395 3.71 -3.80 -33.04
C THR A 395 4.87 -4.45 -32.31
N TYR A 396 4.65 -5.57 -31.60
CA TYR A 396 5.75 -6.28 -30.93
C TYR A 396 6.76 -6.87 -31.91
N LEU A 397 6.31 -7.44 -33.04
CA LEU A 397 7.22 -7.89 -34.09
C LEU A 397 8.06 -6.74 -34.64
N PHE A 398 7.41 -5.62 -34.97
CA PHE A 398 8.07 -4.46 -35.55
C PHE A 398 9.08 -3.84 -34.58
N THR A 399 8.65 -3.57 -33.35
CA THR A 399 9.46 -2.90 -32.33
C THR A 399 10.65 -3.78 -31.90
N THR A 400 10.45 -5.10 -31.75
CA THR A 400 11.54 -6.02 -31.41
C THR A 400 12.54 -6.16 -32.55
N LYS A 401 12.06 -6.33 -33.80
CA LYS A 401 12.92 -6.60 -34.96
C LYS A 401 13.65 -5.37 -35.50
N PHE A 402 12.97 -4.22 -35.55
CA PHE A 402 13.48 -3.03 -36.24
C PHE A 402 13.91 -1.91 -35.28
N LEU A 403 13.32 -1.80 -34.09
CA LEU A 403 13.64 -0.74 -33.13
C LEU A 403 14.50 -1.22 -31.96
N GLY A 404 14.75 -2.53 -31.84
CA GLY A 404 15.50 -3.12 -30.73
C GLY A 404 14.81 -2.96 -29.36
N TRP A 405 13.48 -2.79 -29.34
CA TRP A 405 12.73 -2.70 -28.10
C TRP A 405 12.69 -4.05 -27.39
N TRP A 406 12.77 -4.03 -26.06
CA TRP A 406 12.65 -5.22 -25.24
C TRP A 406 11.31 -5.25 -24.52
N SER A 407 10.61 -6.37 -24.60
CA SER A 407 9.40 -6.66 -23.83
C SER A 407 9.50 -8.07 -23.25
N PRO A 408 9.11 -8.32 -22.00
CA PRO A 408 9.36 -9.60 -21.36
C PRO A 408 8.52 -10.72 -21.95
N ALA A 409 9.03 -11.95 -21.91
CA ALA A 409 8.21 -13.12 -22.22
C ALA A 409 7.06 -13.27 -21.19
N GLY A 410 5.85 -13.45 -21.71
CA GLY A 410 4.66 -13.77 -20.90
C GLY A 410 4.20 -12.71 -19.90
N GLU A 411 4.60 -11.43 -20.07
CA GLU A 411 4.28 -10.38 -19.09
C GLU A 411 2.78 -10.11 -18.91
N ILE A 412 1.96 -10.37 -19.93
CA ILE A 412 0.50 -10.17 -19.90
C ILE A 412 -0.20 -11.33 -19.15
N VAL A 413 0.54 -12.38 -18.79
CA VAL A 413 -0.01 -13.64 -18.31
C VAL A 413 0.48 -13.93 -16.89
N ASP A 414 -0.43 -13.96 -15.92
CA ASP A 414 -0.14 -14.47 -14.58
C ASP A 414 -0.46 -15.98 -14.53
N PRO A 415 0.54 -16.88 -14.51
CA PRO A 415 0.30 -18.32 -14.46
C PRO A 415 -0.35 -18.73 -13.11
N ASN A 416 -0.30 -17.89 -12.09
CA ASN A 416 -0.85 -18.18 -10.77
C ASN A 416 -2.38 -18.32 -10.76
N ILE A 417 -3.07 -17.86 -11.82
CA ILE A 417 -4.53 -18.06 -11.95
C ILE A 417 -4.93 -19.54 -11.86
N LEU A 418 -4.03 -20.46 -12.19
CA LEU A 418 -4.23 -21.92 -12.07
C LEU A 418 -4.31 -22.40 -10.61
N SER A 419 -3.85 -21.60 -9.64
CA SER A 419 -3.89 -21.92 -8.20
C SER A 419 -5.16 -21.44 -7.49
N HIS A 420 -5.99 -20.65 -8.18
CA HIS A 420 -7.24 -20.11 -7.62
C HIS A 420 -8.33 -21.19 -7.51
N TYR A 421 -9.38 -20.94 -6.72
CA TYR A 421 -10.53 -21.86 -6.62
C TYR A 421 -11.27 -22.03 -7.96
N LEU A 422 -11.48 -20.91 -8.66
CA LEU A 422 -12.12 -20.79 -9.97
C LEU A 422 -11.16 -20.06 -10.92
N PRO A 423 -10.31 -20.78 -11.67
CA PRO A 423 -9.29 -20.18 -12.52
C PRO A 423 -9.82 -19.18 -13.56
N TRP A 424 -11.06 -19.36 -14.05
CA TRP A 424 -11.71 -18.45 -15.02
C TRP A 424 -12.19 -17.12 -14.43
N LEU A 425 -12.40 -17.03 -13.11
CA LEU A 425 -13.05 -15.87 -12.50
C LEU A 425 -12.16 -14.62 -12.52
N ASN A 426 -10.87 -14.75 -12.25
CA ASN A 426 -9.95 -13.60 -12.26
C ASN A 426 -9.82 -12.98 -13.68
N PRO A 427 -9.53 -13.75 -14.75
CA PRO A 427 -9.56 -13.23 -16.12
C PRO A 427 -10.89 -12.51 -16.44
N PHE A 428 -12.03 -13.12 -16.10
CA PHE A 428 -13.33 -12.49 -16.33
C PHE A 428 -13.49 -11.13 -15.63
N VAL A 429 -13.23 -11.07 -14.32
CA VAL A 429 -13.44 -9.86 -13.51
C VAL A 429 -12.47 -8.75 -13.90
N THR A 430 -11.19 -9.08 -14.13
CA THR A 430 -10.17 -8.10 -14.55
C THR A 430 -10.52 -7.53 -15.92
N SER A 431 -10.81 -8.38 -16.91
CA SER A 431 -11.16 -7.92 -18.26
C SER A 431 -12.47 -7.13 -18.29
N LEU A 432 -13.47 -7.50 -17.49
CA LEU A 432 -14.73 -6.74 -17.38
C LEU A 432 -14.49 -5.36 -16.76
N GLY A 433 -13.61 -5.28 -15.75
CA GLY A 433 -13.16 -4.03 -15.15
C GLY A 433 -12.46 -3.14 -16.17
N ALA A 434 -11.46 -3.67 -16.89
CA ALA A 434 -10.74 -2.94 -17.93
C ALA A 434 -11.70 -2.45 -19.02
N GLY A 435 -12.45 -3.36 -19.64
CA GLY A 435 -13.35 -3.02 -20.73
C GLY A 435 -14.50 -2.07 -20.34
N PHE A 436 -15.08 -2.19 -19.15
CA PHE A 436 -16.23 -1.36 -18.77
C PHE A 436 -15.80 -0.06 -18.06
N TRP A 437 -14.99 -0.17 -17.01
CA TRP A 437 -14.65 0.97 -16.16
C TRP A 437 -13.63 1.90 -16.84
N GLU A 438 -12.63 1.37 -17.54
CA GLU A 438 -11.66 2.24 -18.21
C GLU A 438 -12.29 2.99 -19.37
N GLU A 439 -13.20 2.38 -20.14
CA GLU A 439 -13.92 3.10 -21.20
C GLU A 439 -14.83 4.20 -20.64
N CYS A 440 -15.46 3.97 -19.48
CA CYS A 440 -16.19 5.03 -18.77
C CYS A 440 -15.25 6.18 -18.37
N LEU A 441 -14.08 5.87 -17.79
CA LEU A 441 -13.21 6.86 -17.17
C LEU A 441 -12.30 7.60 -18.17
N PHE A 442 -11.73 6.89 -19.15
CA PHE A 442 -10.79 7.45 -20.12
C PHE A 442 -11.45 7.97 -21.39
N ARG A 443 -12.65 7.47 -21.75
CA ARG A 443 -13.32 7.89 -23.00
C ARG A 443 -14.49 8.79 -22.67
N ALA A 444 -15.47 8.28 -21.91
CA ALA A 444 -16.70 9.01 -21.66
C ALA A 444 -16.48 10.33 -20.90
N VAL A 445 -15.76 10.29 -19.78
CA VAL A 445 -15.54 11.45 -18.91
C VAL A 445 -14.79 12.59 -19.62
N PRO A 446 -13.54 12.42 -20.11
CA PRO A 446 -12.78 13.55 -20.66
C PRO A 446 -13.39 14.11 -21.94
N LEU A 447 -13.87 13.26 -22.86
CA LEU A 447 -14.45 13.72 -24.13
C LEU A 447 -15.79 14.43 -23.93
N SER A 448 -16.62 13.96 -22.98
CA SER A 448 -17.86 14.66 -22.64
C SER A 448 -17.61 15.98 -21.94
N CYS A 449 -16.65 16.02 -21.00
CA CYS A 449 -16.23 17.27 -20.36
C CYS A 449 -15.75 18.28 -21.39
N ALA A 450 -14.87 17.87 -22.32
CA ALA A 450 -14.37 18.73 -23.38
C ALA A 450 -15.49 19.24 -24.30
N ALA A 451 -16.43 18.36 -24.68
CA ALA A 451 -17.59 18.74 -25.47
C ALA A 451 -18.48 19.77 -24.75
N LEU A 452 -18.69 19.65 -23.43
CA LEU A 452 -19.49 20.59 -22.64
C LEU A 452 -18.77 21.92 -22.40
N ILE A 453 -17.47 21.89 -22.14
CA ILE A 453 -16.64 23.10 -22.01
C ILE A 453 -16.66 23.88 -23.33
N GLY A 454 -16.44 23.21 -24.46
CA GLY A 454 -16.48 23.84 -25.77
C GLY A 454 -17.88 24.27 -26.23
N GLN A 455 -18.96 23.68 -25.70
CA GLN A 455 -20.32 24.22 -25.88
C GLN A 455 -20.50 25.54 -25.13
N LYS A 456 -19.91 25.66 -23.93
CA LYS A 456 -20.04 26.86 -23.09
C LYS A 456 -19.14 28.02 -23.55
N TYR A 457 -17.90 27.72 -23.94
CA TYR A 457 -16.87 28.72 -24.28
C TYR A 457 -16.57 28.83 -25.78
N GLY A 458 -17.27 28.08 -26.64
CA GLY A 458 -17.06 28.04 -28.08
C GLY A 458 -15.98 27.02 -28.53
N LYS A 459 -15.89 26.82 -29.85
CA LYS A 459 -14.92 25.91 -30.51
C LYS A 459 -14.96 24.45 -30.02
N LYS A 460 -16.17 23.89 -29.85
CA LYS A 460 -16.42 22.50 -29.40
C LYS A 460 -15.47 21.44 -29.99
N ASN A 461 -15.24 21.48 -31.31
CA ASN A 461 -14.41 20.47 -31.98
C ASN A 461 -12.93 20.55 -31.58
N TRP A 462 -12.40 21.75 -31.30
CA TRP A 462 -11.01 21.92 -30.84
C TRP A 462 -10.81 21.38 -29.43
N TRP A 463 -11.77 21.60 -28.53
CA TRP A 463 -11.76 20.99 -27.19
C TRP A 463 -11.80 19.47 -27.26
N ILE A 464 -12.69 18.91 -28.09
CA ILE A 464 -12.77 17.46 -28.30
C ILE A 464 -11.44 16.93 -28.86
N LEU A 465 -10.85 17.60 -29.84
CA LEU A 465 -9.55 17.20 -30.42
C LEU A 465 -8.43 17.19 -29.37
N GLY A 466 -8.33 18.25 -28.55
CA GLY A 466 -7.35 18.30 -27.46
C GLY A 466 -7.55 17.17 -26.45
N ALA A 467 -8.78 16.90 -26.04
CA ALA A 467 -9.09 15.80 -25.13
C ALA A 467 -8.87 14.42 -25.77
N PHE A 468 -9.09 14.28 -27.09
CA PHE A 468 -8.85 13.06 -27.87
C PHE A 468 -7.38 12.67 -27.86
N ILE A 469 -6.48 13.64 -27.96
CA ILE A 469 -5.02 13.44 -27.86
C ILE A 469 -4.61 13.19 -26.40
N LEU A 470 -5.06 14.06 -25.48
CA LEU A 470 -4.66 14.00 -24.09
C LEU A 470 -5.05 12.67 -23.41
N GLN A 471 -6.25 12.14 -23.71
CA GLN A 471 -6.66 10.84 -23.16
C GLN A 471 -5.80 9.67 -23.62
N ALA A 472 -5.30 9.70 -24.85
CA ALA A 472 -4.42 8.65 -25.34
C ALA A 472 -3.07 8.67 -24.61
N ILE A 473 -2.52 9.87 -24.39
CA ILE A 473 -1.28 10.07 -23.64
C ILE A 473 -1.45 9.61 -22.18
N ILE A 474 -2.52 10.02 -21.51
CA ILE A 474 -2.77 9.65 -20.10
C ILE A 474 -3.02 8.13 -19.98
N PHE A 475 -3.81 7.55 -20.88
CA PHE A 475 -4.07 6.11 -20.89
C PHE A 475 -2.78 5.30 -21.11
N GLY A 476 -1.99 5.66 -22.12
CA GLY A 476 -0.70 5.01 -22.39
C GLY A 476 0.31 5.21 -21.26
N ALA A 477 0.36 6.41 -20.68
CA ALA A 477 1.22 6.71 -19.54
C ALA A 477 0.87 5.85 -18.33
N CYS A 478 -0.40 5.71 -17.95
CA CYS A 478 -0.84 4.86 -16.83
C CYS A 478 -0.35 3.40 -16.92
N HIS A 479 -0.07 2.91 -18.13
CA HIS A 479 0.43 1.56 -18.39
C HIS A 479 1.94 1.51 -18.67
N ALA A 480 2.67 2.61 -18.51
CA ALA A 480 4.11 2.64 -18.71
C ALA A 480 4.89 1.85 -17.65
N ASN A 481 4.23 1.43 -16.56
CA ASN A 481 4.83 0.66 -15.47
C ASN A 481 5.10 -0.80 -15.86
N TYR A 482 4.72 -1.30 -17.02
CA TYR A 482 5.17 -2.62 -17.49
C TYR A 482 6.69 -2.59 -17.74
N PRO A 483 7.42 -3.69 -17.48
CA PRO A 483 8.86 -3.76 -17.70
C PRO A 483 9.21 -3.88 -19.19
N VAL A 484 8.90 -2.84 -19.99
CA VAL A 484 9.23 -2.76 -21.42
C VAL A 484 10.26 -1.64 -21.62
N GLN A 485 11.22 -1.86 -22.52
CA GLN A 485 12.21 -0.86 -22.94
C GLN A 485 12.08 -0.49 -24.42
N PRO A 486 12.22 0.81 -24.78
CA PRO A 486 12.48 1.95 -23.90
C PRO A 486 11.29 2.24 -22.96
N SER A 487 11.53 3.02 -21.90
CA SER A 487 10.56 3.21 -20.82
C SER A 487 9.19 3.78 -21.26
N TYR A 488 9.15 4.48 -22.38
CA TYR A 488 7.95 5.05 -22.99
C TYR A 488 7.24 4.12 -24.00
N ALA A 489 7.74 2.89 -24.22
CA ALA A 489 7.23 1.98 -25.25
C ALA A 489 5.71 1.75 -25.15
N ARG A 490 5.20 1.45 -23.95
CA ARG A 490 3.75 1.26 -23.73
C ARG A 490 2.93 2.52 -23.96
N LEU A 491 3.51 3.69 -23.71
CA LEU A 491 2.84 4.95 -24.00
C LEU A 491 2.61 5.11 -25.50
N ILE A 492 3.63 4.82 -26.33
CA ILE A 492 3.51 4.87 -27.80
C ILE A 492 2.56 3.78 -28.31
N GLU A 493 2.75 2.54 -27.85
CA GLU A 493 1.95 1.38 -28.25
C GLU A 493 0.44 1.65 -28.09
N LEU A 494 0.03 2.29 -27.00
CA LEU A 494 -1.37 2.48 -26.66
C LEU A 494 -2.00 3.75 -27.29
N ILE A 495 -1.26 4.58 -28.03
CA ILE A 495 -1.82 5.77 -28.70
C ILE A 495 -2.87 5.36 -29.74
N LEU A 496 -2.52 4.46 -30.66
CA LEU A 496 -3.42 4.08 -31.75
C LEU A 496 -4.69 3.34 -31.24
N PRO A 497 -4.57 2.35 -30.34
CA PRO A 497 -5.74 1.77 -29.65
C PRO A 497 -6.62 2.82 -28.98
N SER A 498 -6.02 3.79 -28.29
CA SER A 498 -6.77 4.83 -27.59
C SER A 498 -7.52 5.77 -28.54
N PHE A 499 -6.93 6.08 -29.70
CA PHE A 499 -7.61 6.83 -30.76
C PHE A 499 -8.76 6.03 -31.37
N MET A 500 -8.56 4.73 -31.59
CA MET A 500 -9.62 3.85 -32.06
C MET A 500 -10.79 3.84 -31.07
N PHE A 501 -10.56 3.57 -29.78
CA PHE A 501 -11.61 3.56 -28.76
C PHE A 501 -12.33 4.90 -28.62
N ALA A 502 -11.60 6.01 -28.65
CA ALA A 502 -12.19 7.36 -28.60
C ALA A 502 -13.04 7.67 -29.85
N GLY A 503 -12.56 7.31 -31.04
CA GLY A 503 -13.28 7.51 -32.30
C GLY A 503 -14.57 6.67 -32.38
N VAL A 504 -14.49 5.43 -31.92
CA VAL A 504 -15.64 4.52 -31.78
C VAL A 504 -16.65 5.09 -30.78
N TYR A 505 -16.21 5.56 -29.61
CA TYR A 505 -17.06 6.19 -28.61
C TYR A 505 -17.80 7.42 -29.16
N LEU A 506 -17.09 8.38 -29.78
CA LEU A 506 -17.70 9.59 -30.34
C LEU A 506 -18.76 9.26 -31.40
N SER A 507 -18.51 8.20 -32.18
CA SER A 507 -19.40 7.77 -33.27
C SER A 507 -20.59 6.96 -32.79
N PHE A 508 -20.38 5.96 -31.94
CA PHE A 508 -21.32 4.89 -31.65
C PHE A 508 -21.67 4.72 -30.16
N GLY A 509 -21.11 5.54 -29.27
CA GLY A 509 -21.23 5.39 -27.82
C GLY A 509 -20.34 4.28 -27.26
N LEU A 510 -20.49 3.96 -25.97
CA LEU A 510 -19.54 3.12 -25.24
C LEU A 510 -19.58 1.62 -25.59
N LEU A 511 -20.74 1.08 -25.99
CA LEU A 511 -20.92 -0.37 -26.10
C LEU A 511 -19.85 -1.09 -26.96
N PRO A 512 -19.52 -0.65 -28.19
CA PRO A 512 -18.55 -1.36 -29.00
C PRO A 512 -17.13 -1.29 -28.42
N SER A 513 -16.72 -0.15 -27.84
CA SER A 513 -15.42 -0.01 -27.18
C SER A 513 -15.32 -0.93 -25.97
N ILE A 514 -16.39 -0.99 -25.15
CA ILE A 514 -16.46 -1.88 -23.97
C ILE A 514 -16.30 -3.35 -24.39
N ILE A 515 -17.05 -3.81 -25.39
CA ILE A 515 -16.98 -5.20 -25.87
C ILE A 515 -15.58 -5.50 -26.42
N THR A 516 -15.05 -4.63 -27.26
CA THR A 516 -13.72 -4.83 -27.88
C THR A 516 -12.65 -4.98 -26.81
N HIS A 517 -12.59 -4.05 -25.85
CA HIS A 517 -11.58 -4.01 -24.81
C HIS A 517 -11.74 -5.21 -23.84
N TYR A 518 -12.98 -5.50 -23.42
CA TYR A 518 -13.29 -6.66 -22.57
C TYR A 518 -12.82 -7.99 -23.20
N ILE A 519 -13.18 -8.24 -24.46
CA ILE A 519 -12.87 -9.51 -25.11
C ILE A 519 -11.38 -9.61 -25.45
N TYR A 520 -10.75 -8.51 -25.87
CA TYR A 520 -9.31 -8.45 -26.11
C TYR A 520 -8.52 -8.88 -24.85
N ASP A 521 -8.84 -8.30 -23.70
CA ASP A 521 -8.17 -8.66 -22.44
C ASP A 521 -8.54 -10.07 -21.99
N LEU A 522 -9.79 -10.50 -22.16
CA LEU A 522 -10.22 -11.83 -21.74
C LEU A 522 -9.42 -12.91 -22.47
N ILE A 523 -9.17 -12.73 -23.77
CA ILE A 523 -8.35 -13.65 -24.58
C ILE A 523 -6.92 -13.72 -24.02
N LEU A 524 -6.28 -12.57 -23.79
CA LEU A 524 -4.87 -12.54 -23.38
C LEU A 524 -4.65 -13.02 -21.94
N ILE A 525 -5.50 -12.61 -20.99
CA ILE A 525 -5.34 -12.94 -19.58
C ILE A 525 -5.69 -14.42 -19.32
N SER A 526 -6.59 -15.01 -20.12
CA SER A 526 -7.00 -16.42 -19.95
C SER A 526 -6.07 -17.44 -20.60
N LEU A 527 -4.98 -17.02 -21.28
CA LEU A 527 -4.06 -17.93 -21.98
C LEU A 527 -3.57 -19.14 -21.14
N PRO A 528 -3.24 -19.03 -19.84
CA PRO A 528 -2.86 -20.19 -19.02
C PRO A 528 -3.92 -21.29 -18.97
N LEU A 529 -5.20 -20.92 -19.06
CA LEU A 529 -6.32 -21.86 -19.04
C LEU A 529 -6.37 -22.68 -20.33
N PHE A 530 -5.94 -22.10 -21.45
CA PHE A 530 -5.96 -22.73 -22.78
C PHE A 530 -4.70 -23.54 -23.09
N ILE A 531 -3.58 -23.29 -22.41
CA ILE A 531 -2.36 -24.12 -22.52
C ILE A 531 -2.31 -25.25 -21.49
N SER A 532 -3.21 -25.25 -20.49
CA SER A 532 -3.29 -26.33 -19.50
C SER A 532 -4.01 -27.54 -20.07
N SER A 533 -3.41 -28.72 -19.89
CA SER A 533 -3.97 -30.03 -20.28
C SER A 533 -4.56 -30.80 -19.08
N THR A 534 -4.80 -30.12 -17.97
CA THR A 534 -5.28 -30.71 -16.71
C THR A 534 -6.74 -31.18 -16.79
N LYS A 535 -7.15 -32.06 -15.86
CA LYS A 535 -8.48 -32.70 -15.82
C LYS A 535 -9.66 -31.72 -15.94
N TYR A 536 -9.54 -30.51 -15.37
CA TYR A 536 -10.60 -29.51 -15.35
C TYR A 536 -10.37 -28.34 -16.33
N ALA A 537 -9.35 -28.41 -17.19
CA ALA A 537 -9.04 -27.36 -18.15
C ALA A 537 -10.23 -27.02 -19.06
N PHE A 538 -10.92 -28.05 -19.59
CA PHE A 538 -12.07 -27.89 -20.48
C PHE A 538 -13.22 -27.08 -19.86
N ILE A 539 -13.51 -27.26 -18.56
CA ILE A 539 -14.57 -26.50 -17.86
C ILE A 539 -14.18 -25.03 -17.79
N ASN A 540 -12.93 -24.74 -17.40
CA ASN A 540 -12.44 -23.36 -17.32
C ASN A 540 -12.47 -22.67 -18.69
N GLN A 541 -12.04 -23.36 -19.75
CA GLN A 541 -12.06 -22.87 -21.12
C GLN A 541 -13.49 -22.58 -21.58
N THR A 542 -14.42 -23.52 -21.36
CA THR A 542 -15.83 -23.39 -21.76
C THR A 542 -16.51 -22.21 -21.05
N VAL A 543 -16.31 -22.08 -19.73
CA VAL A 543 -16.89 -20.97 -18.96
C VAL A 543 -16.34 -19.63 -19.45
N THR A 544 -15.03 -19.53 -19.71
CA THR A 544 -14.43 -18.31 -20.27
C THR A 544 -15.05 -17.93 -21.61
N ILE A 545 -15.25 -18.89 -22.51
CA ILE A 545 -15.90 -18.66 -23.82
C ILE A 545 -17.36 -18.18 -23.64
N LEU A 546 -18.11 -18.82 -22.74
CA LEU A 546 -19.51 -18.43 -22.46
C LEU A 546 -19.60 -17.00 -21.90
N LEU A 547 -18.73 -16.63 -20.97
CA LEU A 547 -18.67 -15.28 -20.41
C LEU A 547 -18.33 -14.25 -21.48
N GLY A 548 -17.34 -14.54 -22.32
CA GLY A 548 -17.01 -13.72 -23.49
C GLY A 548 -18.15 -13.60 -24.51
N SER A 549 -19.07 -14.56 -24.53
CA SER A 549 -20.22 -14.59 -25.45
C SER A 549 -21.47 -13.88 -24.89
N ILE A 550 -21.46 -13.40 -23.64
CA ILE A 550 -22.63 -12.76 -23.01
C ILE A 550 -23.24 -11.64 -23.88
N PRO A 551 -22.46 -10.66 -24.39
CA PRO A 551 -23.02 -9.61 -25.23
C PRO A 551 -23.80 -10.12 -26.44
N ILE A 552 -23.29 -11.14 -27.15
CA ILE A 552 -23.99 -11.69 -28.32
C ILE A 552 -25.20 -12.55 -27.93
N ILE A 553 -25.10 -13.31 -26.83
CA ILE A 553 -26.20 -14.10 -26.27
C ILE A 553 -27.39 -13.20 -25.91
N ILE A 554 -27.15 -12.02 -25.32
CA ILE A 554 -28.21 -11.05 -25.01
C ILE A 554 -28.97 -10.63 -26.28
N ILE A 555 -28.25 -10.35 -27.38
CA ILE A 555 -28.86 -9.94 -28.65
C ILE A 555 -29.65 -11.10 -29.28
N LEU A 556 -29.07 -12.30 -29.30
CA LEU A 556 -29.73 -13.49 -29.85
C LEU A 556 -30.99 -13.85 -29.05
N PHE A 557 -30.91 -13.84 -27.72
CA PHE A 557 -32.05 -14.08 -26.84
C PHE A 557 -33.14 -13.02 -27.04
N ALA A 558 -32.77 -11.74 -27.14
CA ALA A 558 -33.72 -10.68 -27.44
C ALA A 558 -34.39 -10.90 -28.81
N ARG A 559 -33.62 -11.26 -29.84
CA ARG A 559 -34.11 -11.53 -31.20
C ARG A 559 -35.05 -12.73 -31.26
N LEU A 560 -34.77 -13.79 -30.47
CA LEU A 560 -35.63 -14.96 -30.33
C LEU A 560 -36.94 -14.57 -29.63
N LYS A 561 -36.85 -13.79 -28.55
CA LYS A 561 -38.01 -13.36 -27.76
C LYS A 561 -38.93 -12.41 -28.55
N THR A 562 -38.38 -11.47 -29.30
CA THR A 562 -39.17 -10.48 -30.08
C THR A 562 -39.57 -11.01 -31.45
N LYS A 563 -38.99 -12.12 -31.91
CA LYS A 563 -39.22 -12.76 -33.22
C LYS A 563 -38.98 -11.88 -34.45
N LYS A 564 -38.57 -10.61 -34.30
CA LYS A 564 -38.17 -9.70 -35.39
C LYS A 564 -37.03 -8.76 -34.99
N TRP A 565 -36.32 -8.21 -35.97
CA TRP A 565 -35.42 -7.09 -35.76
C TRP A 565 -36.23 -5.80 -35.58
N THR A 566 -35.84 -4.95 -34.64
CA THR A 566 -36.53 -3.68 -34.34
C THR A 566 -35.67 -2.46 -34.68
N GLU A 567 -36.28 -1.28 -34.68
CA GLU A 567 -35.56 -0.01 -34.70
C GLU A 567 -35.53 0.63 -33.31
N ILE A 568 -34.53 1.50 -33.08
CA ILE A 568 -34.44 2.24 -31.82
C ILE A 568 -35.41 3.41 -31.84
N LYS A 569 -36.36 3.40 -30.91
CA LYS A 569 -37.28 4.51 -30.66
C LYS A 569 -36.52 5.74 -30.16
N GLU A 570 -36.98 6.93 -30.55
CA GLU A 570 -36.30 8.17 -30.20
C GLU A 570 -36.24 8.43 -28.67
N GLU A 571 -37.21 7.92 -27.91
CA GLU A 571 -37.28 8.03 -26.43
C GLU A 571 -36.04 7.46 -25.71
N TYR A 572 -35.29 6.57 -26.37
CA TYR A 572 -34.09 5.95 -25.81
C TYR A 572 -32.78 6.68 -26.17
N LEU A 573 -32.87 7.76 -26.94
CA LEU A 573 -31.75 8.66 -27.21
C LEU A 573 -31.60 9.67 -26.07
N ASN A 574 -30.35 10.03 -25.76
CA ASN A 574 -30.03 10.96 -24.68
C ASN A 574 -30.73 12.32 -24.80
N LYS A 575 -31.01 12.80 -26.03
CA LYS A 575 -31.72 14.07 -26.30
C LYS A 575 -33.14 14.11 -25.74
N ASN A 576 -33.78 12.95 -25.60
CA ASN A 576 -35.19 12.84 -25.22
C ASN A 576 -35.37 12.39 -23.76
N TRP A 577 -34.31 12.45 -22.96
CA TRP A 577 -34.45 12.18 -21.54
C TRP A 577 -35.23 13.30 -20.84
N LEU A 578 -36.35 12.93 -20.22
CA LEU A 578 -37.14 13.84 -19.40
C LEU A 578 -36.51 13.99 -18.03
N LYS A 579 -36.35 15.26 -17.63
CA LYS A 579 -35.92 15.62 -16.29
C LYS A 579 -36.97 15.11 -15.27
N PRO A 580 -36.56 14.48 -14.15
CA PRO A 580 -37.51 14.06 -13.13
C PRO A 580 -38.30 15.28 -12.65
N GLU A 581 -39.63 15.17 -12.58
CA GLU A 581 -40.48 16.19 -11.98
C GLU A 581 -39.96 16.48 -10.57
N LYS A 582 -39.85 17.77 -10.24
CA LYS A 582 -39.49 18.17 -8.88
C LYS A 582 -40.57 17.61 -7.96
N PHE A 583 -40.20 16.79 -6.99
CA PHE A 583 -40.97 16.73 -5.76
C PHE A 583 -40.89 18.12 -5.13
N THR A 584 -41.86 18.98 -5.43
CA THR A 584 -42.14 20.21 -4.72
C THR A 584 -42.60 19.81 -3.33
N SER A 585 -41.66 19.43 -2.46
CA SER A 585 -41.91 19.61 -1.04
C SER A 585 -41.99 21.12 -0.85
N GLN A 586 -43.21 21.64 -0.68
CA GLN A 586 -43.42 22.94 -0.03
C GLN A 586 -42.70 22.85 1.33
N LYS A 587 -41.43 23.25 1.38
CA LYS A 587 -40.83 23.65 2.63
C LYS A 587 -41.38 25.03 2.89
N LYS A 588 -42.31 25.13 3.85
CA LYS A 588 -42.47 26.37 4.60
C LYS A 588 -41.06 26.84 4.96
N GLU A 589 -40.69 28.03 4.51
CA GLU A 589 -39.69 28.80 5.22
C GLU A 589 -40.32 29.08 6.59
N GLU A 590 -40.15 28.15 7.53
CA GLU A 590 -40.33 28.48 8.93
C GLU A 590 -39.28 29.54 9.22
N ASN A 591 -39.74 30.78 9.41
CA ASN A 591 -39.00 31.77 10.16
C ASN A 591 -38.69 31.12 11.51
N ILE A 592 -37.49 30.56 11.64
CA ILE A 592 -37.02 30.01 12.91
C ILE A 592 -36.87 31.21 13.83
N ILE A 593 -37.88 31.44 14.67
CA ILE A 593 -37.76 32.34 15.81
C ILE A 593 -36.58 31.81 16.62
N GLN A 594 -35.59 32.66 16.88
CA GLN A 594 -34.46 32.30 17.73
C GLN A 594 -34.97 32.06 19.16
N GLU A 595 -35.26 30.81 19.50
CA GLU A 595 -35.55 30.45 20.88
C GLU A 595 -34.27 30.62 21.71
N LYS A 596 -34.29 31.59 22.62
CA LYS A 596 -33.26 31.78 23.62
C LYS A 596 -33.41 30.67 24.67
N VAL A 597 -32.55 29.66 24.60
CA VAL A 597 -32.39 28.72 25.70
C VAL A 597 -31.49 29.39 26.73
N SER A 598 -32.06 29.88 27.84
CA SER A 598 -31.25 30.36 28.97
C SER A 598 -30.68 29.16 29.73
N ILE A 599 -29.35 29.03 29.75
CA ILE A 599 -28.71 28.05 30.63
C ILE A 599 -28.95 28.47 32.08
N ASN A 600 -29.50 27.55 32.87
CA ASN A 600 -29.67 27.72 34.32
C ASN A 600 -28.30 27.96 35.01
N ASN A 601 -28.22 28.94 35.92
CA ASN A 601 -27.02 29.23 36.72
C ASN A 601 -26.45 27.99 37.42
N LYS A 602 -27.29 27.01 37.80
CA LYS A 602 -26.84 25.72 38.37
C LYS A 602 -25.97 24.90 37.41
N ILE A 603 -26.27 24.94 36.11
CA ILE A 603 -25.49 24.24 35.07
C ILE A 603 -24.13 24.94 34.88
N ILE A 604 -24.11 26.27 34.86
CA ILE A 604 -22.86 27.05 34.79
C ILE A 604 -21.97 26.77 36.01
N LEU A 605 -22.54 26.77 37.21
CA LEU A 605 -21.84 26.41 38.44
C LEU A 605 -21.31 24.97 38.39
N SER A 606 -22.09 24.03 37.86
CA SER A 606 -21.67 22.63 37.69
C SER A 606 -20.50 22.49 36.71
N ILE A 607 -20.49 23.25 35.61
CA ILE A 607 -19.37 23.30 34.67
C ILE A 607 -18.13 23.89 35.35
N PHE A 608 -18.29 24.96 36.13
CA PHE A 608 -17.17 25.60 36.84
C PHE A 608 -16.55 24.64 37.88
N LEU A 609 -17.37 24.03 38.73
CA LEU A 609 -16.90 23.02 39.70
C LEU A 609 -16.28 21.82 38.99
N GLY A 610 -16.91 21.33 37.92
CA GLY A 610 -16.37 20.26 37.08
C GLY A 610 -15.04 20.62 36.41
N ALA A 611 -14.84 21.89 36.02
CA ALA A 611 -13.60 22.37 35.42
C ALA A 611 -12.44 22.39 36.44
N ILE A 612 -12.70 22.80 37.69
CA ILE A 612 -11.71 22.75 38.78
C ILE A 612 -11.30 21.30 39.04
N ILE A 613 -12.28 20.41 39.16
CA ILE A 613 -12.03 18.96 39.31
C ILE A 613 -11.26 18.42 38.10
N GLY A 614 -11.62 18.86 36.88
CA GLY A 614 -10.98 18.46 35.63
C GLY A 614 -9.51 18.86 35.56
N ILE A 615 -9.16 20.10 35.94
CA ILE A 615 -7.76 20.55 36.02
C ILE A 615 -7.00 19.79 37.10
N ALA A 616 -7.56 19.66 38.30
CA ALA A 616 -6.91 18.95 39.41
C ALA A 616 -6.64 17.49 39.02
N SER A 617 -7.63 16.84 38.40
CA SER A 617 -7.52 15.49 37.83
C SER A 617 -6.43 15.43 36.76
N TYR A 618 -6.39 16.36 35.81
CA TYR A 618 -5.36 16.40 34.77
C TYR A 618 -3.94 16.53 35.35
N LEU A 619 -3.73 17.44 36.30
CA LEU A 619 -2.42 17.68 36.92
C LEU A 619 -1.95 16.50 37.78
N TYR A 620 -2.85 15.84 38.50
CA TYR A 620 -2.52 14.72 39.37
C TYR A 620 -2.29 13.41 38.59
N PHE A 621 -3.18 13.10 37.63
CA PHE A 621 -3.19 11.79 36.94
C PHE A 621 -2.31 11.73 35.69
N THR A 622 -1.86 12.86 35.14
CA THR A 622 -1.00 12.88 33.96
C THR A 622 0.47 12.63 34.33
N PRO A 623 1.17 11.66 33.71
CA PRO A 623 2.58 11.45 33.96
C PRO A 623 3.42 12.54 33.26
N PHE A 624 3.96 13.46 34.05
CA PHE A 624 4.85 14.55 33.61
C PHE A 624 6.34 14.19 33.62
N LYS A 625 6.68 12.91 33.83
CA LYS A 625 8.05 12.37 33.72
C LYS A 625 8.16 11.48 32.48
N HIS A 626 9.34 11.46 31.86
CA HIS A 626 9.66 10.59 30.73
C HIS A 626 10.90 9.72 31.01
N ASN A 627 11.10 8.68 30.20
CA ASN A 627 12.16 7.69 30.35
C ASN A 627 13.26 7.77 29.28
N ALA A 628 13.12 8.70 28.32
CA ALA A 628 14.11 8.97 27.28
C ALA A 628 15.16 10.01 27.70
N ILE A 629 16.20 10.17 26.89
CA ILE A 629 17.26 11.17 27.08
C ILE A 629 16.94 12.51 26.40
N LYS A 630 17.51 13.60 26.90
CA LYS A 630 17.41 14.92 26.26
C LYS A 630 18.39 15.01 25.08
N ILE A 631 17.92 15.41 23.91
CA ILE A 631 18.76 15.61 22.72
C ILE A 631 19.11 17.09 22.62
N ASN A 632 20.41 17.42 22.68
CA ASN A 632 20.88 18.80 22.63
C ASN A 632 21.42 19.24 21.27
N ILE A 633 21.69 18.29 20.37
CA ILE A 633 22.34 18.54 19.08
C ILE A 633 21.29 18.88 18.03
N SER A 634 21.53 19.95 17.26
CA SER A 634 20.65 20.35 16.14
C SER A 634 20.93 19.56 14.86
N GLN A 635 19.96 19.58 13.93
CA GLN A 635 20.10 18.93 12.61
C GLN A 635 21.34 19.42 11.81
N LYS A 636 21.63 20.73 11.84
CA LYS A 636 22.80 21.28 11.12
C LYS A 636 24.11 20.91 11.78
N GLU A 637 24.12 20.95 13.10
CA GLU A 637 25.29 20.61 13.91
C GLU A 637 25.66 19.13 13.76
N VAL A 638 24.68 18.22 13.71
CA VAL A 638 25.00 16.79 13.62
C VAL A 638 25.66 16.40 12.29
N ILE A 639 25.35 17.09 11.20
CA ILE A 639 26.05 16.87 9.91
C ILE A 639 27.52 17.26 10.05
N LYS A 640 27.80 18.41 10.68
CA LYS A 640 29.17 18.89 10.92
C LYS A 640 29.94 17.90 11.80
N VAL A 641 29.35 17.50 12.93
CA VAL A 641 29.92 16.51 13.86
C VAL A 641 30.22 15.19 13.15
N ALA A 642 29.29 14.69 12.33
CA ALA A 642 29.49 13.46 11.59
C ALA A 642 30.68 13.57 10.61
N ARG A 643 30.79 14.67 9.86
CA ARG A 643 31.91 14.90 8.93
C ARG A 643 33.25 15.00 9.66
N GLU A 644 33.32 15.78 10.73
CA GLU A 644 34.54 15.96 11.51
C GLU A 644 35.03 14.63 12.10
N ASN A 645 34.15 13.84 12.69
CA ASN A 645 34.51 12.55 13.29
C ASN A 645 34.85 11.48 12.24
N LEU A 646 34.20 11.49 11.06
CA LEU A 646 34.57 10.59 9.96
C LEU A 646 35.93 10.96 9.37
N ASN A 647 36.21 12.26 9.18
CA ASN A 647 37.52 12.74 8.71
C ASN A 647 38.65 12.36 9.70
N LYS A 648 38.42 12.48 11.01
CA LYS A 648 39.37 12.00 12.05
C LYS A 648 39.67 10.51 11.95
N ARG A 649 38.74 9.71 11.41
CA ARG A 649 38.88 8.27 11.17
C ARG A 649 39.41 7.96 9.76
N GLY A 650 39.89 8.95 9.02
CA GLY A 650 40.45 8.80 7.67
C GLY A 650 39.42 8.73 6.53
N LEU A 651 38.12 8.92 6.82
CA LEU A 651 37.04 8.84 5.83
C LEU A 651 36.63 10.23 5.34
N ASN A 652 37.22 10.70 4.24
CA ASN A 652 36.84 11.97 3.61
C ASN A 652 35.58 11.82 2.74
N LEU A 653 34.44 12.29 3.26
CA LEU A 653 33.14 12.24 2.57
C LEU A 653 32.63 13.63 2.13
N GLU A 654 33.49 14.62 1.92
CA GLU A 654 33.06 15.99 1.56
C GLU A 654 32.18 16.03 0.31
N ALA A 655 32.51 15.27 -0.73
CA ALA A 655 31.75 15.18 -1.97
C ALA A 655 30.41 14.41 -1.87
N TRP A 656 30.07 13.86 -0.69
CA TRP A 656 28.85 13.07 -0.48
C TRP A 656 27.71 13.92 0.07
N ASN A 657 26.48 13.63 -0.36
CA ASN A 657 25.30 14.28 0.20
C ASN A 657 24.98 13.68 1.57
N ALA A 658 24.91 14.53 2.59
CA ALA A 658 24.64 14.13 3.97
C ALA A 658 23.21 14.49 4.36
N TYR A 659 22.43 13.48 4.75
CA TYR A 659 21.04 13.66 5.20
C TYR A 659 20.86 13.13 6.62
N PRO A 660 20.57 14.00 7.59
CA PRO A 660 20.32 13.61 8.97
C PRO A 660 18.88 13.10 9.14
N ILE A 661 18.74 12.06 9.94
CA ILE A 661 17.49 11.38 10.30
C ILE A 661 17.52 11.21 11.81
N LEU A 662 16.39 11.46 12.47
CA LEU A 662 16.28 11.21 13.90
C LEU A 662 15.67 9.84 14.18
N ALA A 663 16.45 8.94 14.78
CA ALA A 663 15.99 7.63 15.24
C ALA A 663 15.49 7.74 16.69
N ALA A 664 14.31 8.36 16.85
CA ALA A 664 13.76 8.67 18.16
C ALA A 664 12.31 8.23 18.39
N ASN A 665 11.63 7.67 17.38
CA ASN A 665 10.35 7.01 17.60
C ASN A 665 10.48 5.52 17.30
N PHE A 666 9.90 4.70 18.17
CA PHE A 666 9.91 3.24 18.12
C PHE A 666 9.47 2.62 16.77
N GLU A 667 8.77 3.39 15.93
CA GLU A 667 8.28 2.96 14.61
C GLU A 667 8.75 3.83 13.45
N SER A 668 9.33 5.02 13.70
CA SER A 668 9.59 6.01 12.64
C SER A 668 10.92 5.84 11.92
N GLY A 669 11.60 4.71 12.10
CA GLY A 669 12.71 4.35 11.23
C GLY A 669 12.17 4.29 9.80
N TYR A 670 12.48 5.30 8.99
CA TYR A 670 12.07 5.52 7.60
C TYR A 670 12.47 4.37 6.63
N GLY A 671 12.07 3.12 6.94
CA GLY A 671 12.54 1.88 6.33
C GLY A 671 13.98 1.48 6.68
N LEU A 672 14.83 2.42 7.10
CA LEU A 672 16.26 2.15 7.36
C LEU A 672 16.50 1.14 8.48
N GLU A 673 15.69 1.15 9.54
CA GLU A 673 15.84 0.15 10.62
C GLU A 673 15.58 -1.27 10.12
N LYS A 674 14.53 -1.47 9.31
CA LYS A 674 14.26 -2.76 8.65
C LYS A 674 15.39 -3.18 7.70
N LYS A 675 16.06 -2.20 7.06
CA LYS A 675 17.22 -2.43 6.18
C LYS A 675 18.45 -2.86 7.00
N LEU A 676 18.66 -2.28 8.18
CA LEU A 676 19.88 -2.46 8.97
C LEU A 676 19.79 -3.60 10.00
N GLN A 677 18.59 -3.92 10.49
CA GLN A 677 18.39 -4.90 11.54
C GLN A 677 17.08 -5.69 11.40
N LYS A 678 17.14 -6.99 11.73
CA LYS A 678 16.04 -7.94 11.55
C LYS A 678 14.94 -7.85 12.63
N GLN A 679 15.26 -7.34 13.82
CA GLN A 679 14.31 -7.17 14.93
C GLN A 679 14.05 -5.68 15.20
N SER A 680 12.77 -5.32 15.40
CA SER A 680 12.34 -3.94 15.67
C SER A 680 12.87 -3.44 17.02
N TYR A 681 13.32 -2.17 17.06
CA TYR A 681 13.71 -1.53 18.32
C TYR A 681 12.54 -1.49 19.31
N LYS A 682 11.33 -1.12 18.87
CA LYS A 682 10.12 -1.12 19.71
C LYS A 682 9.96 -2.40 20.53
N MET A 683 10.14 -3.56 19.88
CA MET A 683 9.95 -4.85 20.52
C MET A 683 11.02 -5.15 21.56
N GLN A 684 12.27 -4.75 21.33
CA GLN A 684 13.34 -4.89 22.30
C GLN A 684 13.10 -4.01 23.54
N HIS A 685 12.72 -2.74 23.33
CA HIS A 685 12.39 -1.82 24.42
C HIS A 685 11.18 -2.29 25.22
N LYS A 686 10.09 -2.68 24.55
CA LYS A 686 8.87 -3.19 25.18
C LYS A 686 9.15 -4.45 26.00
N PHE A 687 9.88 -5.41 25.44
CA PHE A 687 10.21 -6.67 26.13
C PHE A 687 10.95 -6.41 27.45
N ILE A 688 12.08 -5.69 27.40
CA ILE A 688 12.89 -5.45 28.60
C ILE A 688 12.13 -4.58 29.60
N TRP A 689 11.34 -3.59 29.14
CA TRP A 689 10.54 -2.74 30.02
C TRP A 689 9.47 -3.53 30.81
N GLN A 690 8.86 -4.54 30.19
CA GLN A 690 7.85 -5.38 30.83
C GLN A 690 8.44 -6.34 31.87
N HIS A 691 9.66 -6.85 31.66
CA HIS A 691 10.27 -7.85 32.53
C HIS A 691 11.15 -7.23 33.63
N ASP A 692 11.97 -6.23 33.29
CA ASP A 692 12.85 -5.55 34.26
C ASP A 692 13.17 -4.10 33.85
N LYS A 693 12.51 -3.15 34.53
CA LYS A 693 12.69 -1.70 34.32
C LYS A 693 14.06 -1.19 34.77
N ASN A 694 14.74 -1.88 35.69
CA ASN A 694 16.09 -1.51 36.12
C ASN A 694 17.13 -1.99 35.10
N LEU A 695 16.97 -3.21 34.59
CA LEU A 695 17.75 -3.72 33.47
C LEU A 695 17.57 -2.85 32.22
N TYR A 696 16.34 -2.38 31.94
CA TYR A 696 16.08 -1.43 30.87
C TYR A 696 16.99 -0.20 30.95
N LYS A 697 17.08 0.43 32.13
CA LYS A 697 17.93 1.61 32.35
C LYS A 697 19.42 1.31 32.17
N LYS A 698 19.87 0.11 32.55
CA LYS A 698 21.27 -0.33 32.39
C LYS A 698 21.63 -0.61 30.92
N LEU A 699 20.69 -1.15 30.14
CA LEU A 699 20.91 -1.53 28.74
C LEU A 699 20.71 -0.36 27.76
N LEU A 700 20.04 0.71 28.17
CA LEU A 700 19.83 1.91 27.36
C LEU A 700 21.18 2.59 27.03
N GLY A 701 21.41 2.87 25.75
CA GLY A 701 22.66 3.43 25.22
C GLY A 701 23.74 2.37 24.90
N THR A 702 23.55 1.10 25.27
CA THR A 702 24.51 0.02 24.98
C THR A 702 23.93 -1.07 24.09
N TYR A 703 22.93 -1.80 24.58
CA TYR A 703 22.22 -2.86 23.85
C TYR A 703 20.82 -2.45 23.39
N LEU A 704 20.24 -1.46 24.06
CA LEU A 704 19.01 -0.78 23.65
C LEU A 704 19.37 0.61 23.14
N ASN A 705 18.86 0.96 21.96
CA ASN A 705 19.18 2.24 21.34
C ASN A 705 18.48 3.40 22.07
N GLU A 706 19.21 4.48 22.29
CA GLU A 706 18.60 5.75 22.70
C GLU A 706 18.11 6.56 21.50
N PRO A 707 17.20 7.52 21.71
CA PRO A 707 16.91 8.56 20.73
C PRO A 707 18.20 9.25 20.26
N GLN A 708 18.57 9.03 19.00
CA GLN A 708 19.85 9.51 18.46
C GLN A 708 19.73 9.99 17.02
N TRP A 709 20.71 10.79 16.59
CA TRP A 709 20.80 11.23 15.21
C TRP A 709 21.54 10.20 14.36
N ILE A 710 21.06 10.00 13.14
CA ILE A 710 21.68 9.18 12.12
C ILE A 710 21.99 10.09 10.92
N VAL A 711 23.21 10.10 10.43
CA VAL A 711 23.59 10.84 9.22
C VAL A 711 23.89 9.84 8.11
N ARG A 712 23.05 9.85 7.07
CA ARG A 712 23.20 9.02 5.87
C ARG A 712 23.95 9.80 4.79
N PHE A 713 25.06 9.25 4.31
CA PHE A 713 25.86 9.79 3.22
C PHE A 713 25.65 8.95 1.96
N ILE A 714 25.17 9.59 0.89
CA ILE A 714 24.88 8.93 -0.39
C ILE A 714 25.22 9.81 -1.60
N LYS A 715 25.44 9.18 -2.76
CA LYS A 715 25.53 9.82 -4.06
C LYS A 715 24.32 9.43 -4.92
N PHE A 716 23.70 10.41 -5.59
CA PHE A 716 22.63 10.18 -6.58
C PHE A 716 23.15 10.22 -8.03
N THR A 717 24.41 10.60 -8.20
CA THR A 717 25.11 10.76 -9.48
C THR A 717 26.41 9.96 -9.44
N GLY A 718 27.01 9.75 -10.61
CA GLY A 718 28.22 8.94 -10.77
C GLY A 718 27.93 7.53 -11.26
N THR A 719 28.95 6.68 -11.16
CA THR A 719 28.86 5.28 -11.58
C THR A 719 27.84 4.52 -10.75
N GLN A 720 27.41 3.37 -11.25
CA GLN A 720 26.50 2.50 -10.51
C GLN A 720 27.10 2.02 -9.18
N GLN A 721 28.42 1.87 -9.10
CA GLN A 721 29.14 1.54 -7.88
C GLN A 721 29.01 2.66 -6.85
N GLU A 722 29.31 3.89 -7.25
CA GLU A 722 29.21 5.07 -6.39
C GLU A 722 27.79 5.32 -5.87
N LYS A 723 26.76 5.05 -6.69
CA LYS A 723 25.35 5.12 -6.27
C LYS A 723 24.94 3.96 -5.36
N THR A 724 25.64 2.83 -5.41
CA THR A 724 25.34 1.64 -4.59
C THR A 724 26.00 1.73 -3.22
N GLU A 725 27.14 2.41 -3.13
CA GLU A 725 27.87 2.62 -1.89
C GLU A 725 27.14 3.62 -0.98
N GLU A 726 27.07 3.33 0.32
CA GLU A 726 26.39 4.18 1.30
C GLU A 726 27.16 4.17 2.64
N TYR A 727 27.28 5.32 3.29
CA TYR A 727 27.75 5.40 4.69
C TYR A 727 26.62 5.89 5.60
N ILE A 728 26.53 5.33 6.79
CA ILE A 728 25.54 5.71 7.80
C ILE A 728 26.25 5.82 9.14
N ALA A 729 26.34 7.04 9.66
CA ALA A 729 26.93 7.33 10.95
C ALA A 729 25.83 7.54 12.00
N PHE A 730 25.90 6.82 13.11
CA PHE A 730 25.04 6.98 14.27
C PHE A 730 25.77 7.86 15.28
N ILE A 731 25.18 9.00 15.63
CA ILE A 731 25.79 10.02 16.48
C ILE A 731 25.10 9.99 17.85
N ASP A 732 25.90 9.76 18.88
CA ASP A 732 25.43 9.77 20.27
C ASP A 732 25.22 11.20 20.80
N ASN A 733 24.68 11.33 22.01
CA ASN A 733 24.48 12.64 22.63
C ASN A 733 25.79 13.34 23.05
N ASN A 734 26.93 12.62 23.05
CA ASN A 734 28.26 13.15 23.36
C ASN A 734 28.96 13.71 22.11
N LYS A 735 28.27 13.75 20.96
CA LYS A 735 28.82 14.20 19.66
C LYS A 735 29.94 13.29 19.13
N ASP A 736 29.92 12.00 19.45
CA ASP A 736 30.80 10.99 18.86
C ASP A 736 30.01 9.96 18.03
N ILE A 737 30.71 9.19 17.21
CA ILE A 737 30.14 8.15 16.37
C ILE A 737 30.07 6.84 17.15
N ALA A 738 28.85 6.46 17.54
CA ALA A 738 28.54 5.20 18.22
C ALA A 738 28.57 3.99 17.27
N ARG A 739 28.22 4.18 16.00
CA ARG A 739 28.22 3.12 14.98
C ARG A 739 28.42 3.70 13.59
N ILE A 740 29.20 2.99 12.76
CA ILE A 740 29.30 3.24 11.32
C ILE A 740 28.78 2.00 10.61
N TYR A 741 27.88 2.21 9.66
CA TYR A 741 27.50 1.21 8.67
C TYR A 741 27.98 1.68 7.31
N HIS A 742 28.77 0.85 6.63
CA HIS A 742 29.30 1.07 5.30
C HIS A 742 28.81 -0.04 4.38
N LYS A 743 28.00 0.32 3.38
CA LYS A 743 27.56 -0.60 2.35
C LYS A 743 28.55 -0.56 1.20
N ILE A 744 29.31 -1.64 1.01
CA ILE A 744 30.25 -1.78 -0.12
C ILE A 744 29.56 -2.54 -1.28
N PRO A 745 29.52 -2.02 -2.50
CA PRO A 745 28.96 -2.71 -3.69
C PRO A 745 29.63 -4.06 -3.97
N GLU A 746 28.88 -5.08 -4.43
CA GLU A 746 29.36 -6.46 -4.62
C GLU A 746 30.62 -6.59 -5.51
N ASN A 747 30.80 -5.69 -6.49
CA ASN A 747 31.83 -5.76 -7.52
C ASN A 747 33.12 -4.98 -7.17
N ILE A 748 33.22 -4.39 -5.99
CA ILE A 748 34.48 -3.80 -5.51
C ILE A 748 35.38 -4.95 -5.05
N ALA A 749 36.53 -5.08 -5.72
CA ALA A 749 37.56 -6.03 -5.36
C ALA A 749 38.17 -5.68 -3.99
N ASP A 750 38.39 -6.70 -3.18
CA ASP A 750 38.93 -6.57 -1.82
C ASP A 750 39.49 -7.93 -1.37
N GLU A 751 40.02 -8.04 -0.17
CA GLU A 751 40.67 -9.27 0.29
C GLU A 751 39.71 -10.49 0.28
N LYS A 752 40.22 -11.61 -0.23
CA LYS A 752 39.57 -12.92 -0.10
C LYS A 752 40.00 -13.57 1.20
N LEU A 753 39.48 -13.05 2.32
CA LEU A 753 39.87 -13.52 3.65
C LEU A 753 39.45 -14.96 3.94
N SER A 754 40.39 -15.71 4.53
CA SER A 754 40.08 -16.98 5.21
C SER A 754 39.31 -16.71 6.51
N GLU A 755 38.53 -17.70 6.95
CA GLU A 755 37.76 -17.63 8.20
C GLU A 755 38.64 -17.27 9.40
N LYS A 756 39.86 -17.84 9.49
CA LYS A 756 40.79 -17.58 10.60
C LYS A 756 41.23 -16.13 10.65
N LYS A 757 41.60 -15.55 9.49
CA LYS A 757 42.00 -14.13 9.39
C LYS A 757 40.83 -13.21 9.72
N ALA A 758 39.65 -13.46 9.14
CA ALA A 758 38.46 -12.67 9.39
C ALA A 758 38.03 -12.73 10.88
N ARG A 759 38.18 -13.89 11.54
CA ARG A 759 37.92 -14.03 12.98
C ARG A 759 38.88 -13.19 13.82
N ILE A 760 40.16 -13.14 13.47
CA ILE A 760 41.14 -12.28 14.16
C ILE A 760 40.70 -10.81 14.04
N ILE A 761 40.33 -10.35 12.85
CA ILE A 761 39.82 -8.97 12.65
C ILE A 761 38.60 -8.71 13.53
N ALA A 762 37.64 -9.64 13.57
CA ALA A 762 36.45 -9.50 14.42
C ALA A 762 36.80 -9.41 15.92
N GLN A 763 37.71 -10.25 16.40
CA GLN A 763 38.15 -10.26 17.80
C GLN A 763 38.96 -9.02 18.18
N THR A 764 39.82 -8.54 17.28
CA THR A 764 40.53 -7.27 17.45
C THR A 764 39.56 -6.11 17.56
N HIS A 765 38.55 -6.03 16.68
CA HIS A 765 37.52 -4.99 16.74
C HIS A 765 36.71 -5.02 18.03
N LEU A 766 36.37 -6.22 18.53
CA LEU A 766 35.71 -6.38 19.83
C LEU A 766 36.55 -5.77 20.98
N SER A 767 37.85 -6.03 20.99
CA SER A 767 38.76 -5.56 22.04
C SER A 767 39.05 -4.05 21.96
N GLN A 768 39.34 -3.53 20.77
CA GLN A 768 39.80 -2.16 20.58
C GLN A 768 38.65 -1.16 20.47
N ALA A 769 37.67 -1.41 19.60
CA ALA A 769 36.60 -0.47 19.32
C ALA A 769 35.44 -0.61 20.32
N LEU A 770 35.09 -1.84 20.68
CA LEU A 770 33.96 -2.12 21.58
C LEU A 770 34.35 -2.30 23.05
N LYS A 771 35.65 -2.34 23.37
CA LYS A 771 36.21 -2.54 24.72
C LYS A 771 35.68 -3.81 25.41
N LEU A 772 35.46 -4.88 24.64
CA LEU A 772 34.98 -6.18 25.13
C LEU A 772 36.07 -7.24 24.97
N ASN A 773 36.28 -8.05 26.00
CA ASN A 773 37.20 -9.19 25.92
C ASN A 773 36.55 -10.34 25.13
N PRO A 774 37.10 -10.74 23.95
CA PRO A 774 36.52 -11.81 23.15
C PRO A 774 36.42 -13.15 23.88
N LYS A 775 37.29 -13.41 24.87
CA LYS A 775 37.26 -14.66 25.67
C LYS A 775 36.02 -14.78 26.56
N ASN A 776 35.40 -13.65 26.91
CA ASN A 776 34.18 -13.63 27.72
C ASN A 776 32.92 -13.77 26.86
N LEU A 777 33.06 -13.81 25.54
CA LEU A 777 31.96 -13.88 24.58
C LEU A 777 31.91 -15.24 23.92
N LYS A 778 30.71 -15.70 23.58
CA LYS A 778 30.51 -16.98 22.88
C LYS A 778 30.20 -16.74 21.41
N GLU A 779 31.11 -17.13 20.51
CA GLU A 779 30.84 -17.13 19.05
C GLU A 779 29.76 -18.17 18.73
N ILE A 780 28.69 -17.76 18.04
CA ILE A 780 27.58 -18.65 17.64
C ILE A 780 27.38 -18.70 16.12
N THR A 781 28.01 -17.82 15.36
CA THR A 781 27.89 -17.82 13.89
C THR A 781 29.16 -17.29 13.27
N ALA A 782 29.65 -18.02 12.27
CA ALA A 782 30.62 -17.57 11.29
C ALA A 782 30.04 -17.88 9.90
N LYS A 783 29.64 -16.83 9.18
CA LYS A 783 29.06 -16.95 7.84
C LYS A 783 29.93 -16.24 6.82
N SER A 784 30.31 -16.94 5.76
CA SER A 784 30.93 -16.35 4.58
C SER A 784 29.89 -16.05 3.49
N GLU A 785 30.19 -15.06 2.68
CA GLU A 785 29.56 -14.78 1.39
C GLU A 785 30.69 -14.56 0.39
N LYS A 786 30.84 -15.49 -0.57
CA LYS A 786 31.93 -15.42 -1.55
C LYS A 786 31.45 -14.67 -2.79
N LEU A 787 32.04 -13.50 -2.98
CA LEU A 787 31.86 -12.69 -4.17
C LEU A 787 32.98 -13.00 -5.17
N LYS A 788 32.85 -12.49 -6.40
CA LYS A 788 33.83 -12.73 -7.46
C LYS A 788 35.25 -12.35 -7.01
N ASP A 789 35.37 -11.16 -6.44
CA ASP A 789 36.66 -10.52 -6.16
C ASP A 789 36.89 -10.20 -4.68
N ARG A 790 36.02 -10.63 -3.76
CA ARG A 790 36.22 -10.53 -2.31
C ARG A 790 35.44 -11.59 -1.53
N THR A 791 35.74 -11.76 -0.24
CA THR A 791 34.91 -12.58 0.66
C THR A 791 34.40 -11.74 1.82
N ASN A 792 33.09 -11.71 2.00
CA ASN A 792 32.45 -11.04 3.12
C ASN A 792 32.20 -12.05 4.25
N TRP A 793 32.37 -11.60 5.50
CA TRP A 793 32.18 -12.40 6.70
C TRP A 793 31.20 -11.73 7.66
N LYS A 794 30.38 -12.56 8.31
CA LYS A 794 29.52 -12.14 9.41
C LYS A 794 29.74 -13.03 10.62
N PHE A 795 30.15 -12.40 11.71
CA PHE A 795 30.29 -13.03 13.02
C PHE A 795 29.18 -12.57 13.96
N ILE A 796 28.66 -13.50 14.77
CA ILE A 796 27.72 -13.18 15.85
C ILE A 796 28.24 -13.79 17.14
N PHE A 797 28.34 -12.95 18.16
CA PHE A 797 28.73 -13.32 19.51
C PHE A 797 27.57 -13.12 20.48
N VAL A 798 27.48 -13.99 21.49
CA VAL A 798 26.59 -13.85 22.64
C VAL A 798 27.41 -13.31 23.80
N ASP A 799 26.85 -12.30 24.49
CA ASP A 799 27.38 -11.75 25.73
C ASP A 799 26.69 -12.45 26.92
N PRO A 800 27.40 -13.35 27.64
CA PRO A 800 26.83 -14.10 28.75
C PRO A 800 26.42 -13.23 29.94
N SER A 801 26.94 -12.00 30.05
CA SER A 801 26.62 -11.10 31.16
C SER A 801 25.18 -10.54 31.10
N ILE A 802 24.51 -10.67 29.94
CA ILE A 802 23.17 -10.13 29.67
C ILE A 802 22.13 -11.25 29.61
N ILE A 803 22.48 -12.45 30.08
CA ILE A 803 21.52 -13.53 30.23
C ILE A 803 20.63 -13.19 31.44
N SER A 804 19.42 -12.69 31.17
CA SER A 804 18.42 -12.43 32.20
C SER A 804 17.30 -13.49 32.16
N ILE A 805 16.34 -13.32 33.07
CA ILE A 805 15.07 -14.07 33.14
C ILE A 805 14.49 -14.27 31.72
N ASP A 806 14.04 -15.50 31.42
CA ASP A 806 13.42 -15.94 30.15
C ASP A 806 14.31 -16.04 28.89
N LYS A 807 15.58 -16.46 29.02
CA LYS A 807 16.48 -16.84 27.89
C LYS A 807 16.79 -15.69 26.91
N THR A 808 16.78 -14.46 27.37
CA THR A 808 17.22 -13.30 26.58
C THR A 808 18.74 -13.30 26.42
N GLU A 809 19.22 -12.86 25.26
CA GLU A 809 20.66 -12.78 24.98
C GLU A 809 21.02 -11.40 24.46
N GLY A 810 22.05 -10.79 25.05
CA GLY A 810 22.82 -9.74 24.40
C GLY A 810 23.59 -10.34 23.23
N ARG A 811 23.41 -9.79 22.02
CA ARG A 811 24.11 -10.20 20.81
C ARG A 811 24.93 -9.08 20.23
N ILE A 812 26.11 -9.44 19.76
CA ILE A 812 27.05 -8.54 19.09
C ILE A 812 27.26 -9.07 17.68
N VAL A 813 27.06 -8.22 16.68
CA VAL A 813 27.23 -8.55 15.27
C VAL A 813 28.39 -7.76 14.72
N ILE A 814 29.34 -8.46 14.10
CA ILE A 814 30.45 -7.88 13.35
C ILE A 814 30.30 -8.34 11.89
N LYS A 815 30.22 -7.38 10.96
CA LYS A 815 30.29 -7.64 9.52
C LYS A 815 31.62 -7.12 8.99
N ILE A 816 32.24 -7.93 8.15
CA ILE A 816 33.51 -7.66 7.51
C ILE A 816 33.28 -7.85 6.01
N ASP A 817 33.57 -6.83 5.22
CA ASP A 817 33.49 -6.89 3.77
C ASP A 817 34.91 -6.79 3.23
N GLY A 818 35.43 -7.86 2.64
CA GLY A 818 36.87 -7.95 2.36
C GLY A 818 37.68 -7.96 3.66
N ASP A 819 38.53 -6.97 3.88
CA ASP A 819 39.24 -6.70 5.14
C ASP A 819 38.63 -5.57 5.99
N ASN A 820 37.59 -4.90 5.49
CA ASN A 820 36.99 -3.72 6.10
C ASN A 820 35.84 -4.06 7.05
N ILE A 821 35.78 -3.43 8.23
CA ILE A 821 34.62 -3.53 9.13
C ILE A 821 33.46 -2.72 8.56
N SER A 822 32.52 -3.39 7.91
CA SER A 822 31.36 -2.77 7.26
C SER A 822 30.24 -2.41 8.24
N ASP A 823 30.12 -3.12 9.37
CA ASP A 823 29.11 -2.85 10.39
C ASP A 823 29.47 -3.52 11.72
N SER A 824 29.24 -2.82 12.83
CA SER A 824 29.31 -3.42 14.17
C SER A 824 28.22 -2.87 15.08
N TYR A 825 27.39 -3.76 15.65
CA TYR A 825 26.29 -3.33 16.53
C TYR A 825 25.89 -4.38 17.56
N ARG A 826 25.23 -3.91 18.61
CA ARG A 826 24.70 -4.72 19.71
C ARG A 826 23.18 -4.71 19.69
N TYR A 827 22.56 -5.78 20.15
CA TYR A 827 21.11 -5.85 20.29
C TYR A 827 20.66 -6.95 21.25
N ILE A 828 19.43 -6.85 21.73
CA ILE A 828 18.80 -7.90 22.54
C ILE A 828 18.03 -8.86 21.64
N LYS A 829 18.39 -10.14 21.63
CA LYS A 829 17.53 -11.18 21.05
C LYS A 829 16.37 -11.44 22.00
N VAL A 830 15.22 -10.90 21.63
CA VAL A 830 13.95 -11.21 22.30
C VAL A 830 13.57 -12.67 22.04
N PRO A 831 13.09 -13.42 23.05
CA PRO A 831 12.60 -14.78 22.90
C PRO A 831 11.56 -14.88 21.79
N GLU A 832 11.71 -15.86 20.90
CA GLU A 832 10.86 -15.97 19.72
C GLU A 832 9.39 -16.14 20.12
N GLN A 833 9.10 -16.97 21.13
CA GLN A 833 7.74 -17.21 21.60
C GLN A 833 7.05 -15.93 22.12
N TRP A 834 7.75 -15.09 22.88
CA TRP A 834 7.20 -13.81 23.32
C TRP A 834 6.95 -12.87 22.14
N LEU A 835 7.94 -12.74 21.23
CA LEU A 835 7.82 -11.87 20.04
C LEU A 835 6.59 -12.29 19.21
N ARG A 836 6.33 -13.59 19.15
CA ARG A 836 5.20 -14.14 18.42
C ARG A 836 3.87 -13.73 19.03
N ILE A 837 3.72 -13.94 20.33
CA ILE A 837 2.52 -13.57 21.07
C ILE A 837 2.26 -12.07 20.90
N GLU A 838 3.30 -11.25 21.07
CA GLU A 838 3.21 -9.79 20.97
C GLU A 838 2.82 -9.29 19.56
N ILE A 839 3.41 -9.85 18.50
CA ILE A 839 3.04 -9.50 17.11
C ILE A 839 1.58 -9.89 16.81
N ASN A 840 1.14 -11.09 17.23
CA ASN A 840 -0.23 -11.54 17.01
C ASN A 840 -1.24 -10.60 17.67
N LYS A 841 -0.95 -10.22 18.92
CA LYS A 841 -1.71 -9.26 19.73
C LYS A 841 -1.88 -7.90 19.03
N GLN A 842 -0.81 -7.34 18.49
CA GLN A 842 -0.82 -6.02 17.83
C GLN A 842 -1.56 -6.04 16.47
N ASN A 843 -1.43 -7.13 15.70
CA ASN A 843 -2.04 -7.23 14.38
C ASN A 843 -3.59 -7.20 14.43
N LEU A 844 -4.21 -7.96 15.33
CA LEU A 844 -5.69 -8.05 15.40
C LEU A 844 -6.35 -6.68 15.64
N LEU A 845 -5.82 -5.92 16.61
CA LEU A 845 -6.45 -4.67 17.05
C LEU A 845 -6.10 -3.48 16.18
N SER A 846 -4.90 -3.43 15.62
CA SER A 846 -4.55 -2.40 14.63
C SER A 846 -5.47 -2.45 13.41
N ILE A 847 -5.90 -3.64 13.02
CA ILE A 847 -6.83 -3.86 11.91
C ILE A 847 -8.24 -3.41 12.28
N LEU A 848 -8.74 -3.80 13.46
CA LEU A 848 -10.03 -3.32 13.96
C LEU A 848 -10.06 -1.79 14.03
N GLN A 849 -9.00 -1.17 14.58
CA GLN A 849 -8.90 0.29 14.66
C GLN A 849 -8.86 0.94 13.27
N THR A 850 -8.13 0.36 12.31
CA THR A 850 -8.07 0.85 10.93
C THR A 850 -9.45 0.81 10.27
N ILE A 851 -10.25 -0.24 10.50
CA ILE A 851 -11.64 -0.33 10.00
C ILE A 851 -12.49 0.77 10.60
N LEU A 852 -12.48 0.90 11.92
CA LEU A 852 -13.32 1.88 12.62
C LEU A 852 -13.01 3.28 12.11
N LEU A 853 -11.72 3.59 11.89
CA LEU A 853 -11.26 4.84 11.30
C LEU A 853 -11.72 5.01 9.86
N LEU A 854 -11.61 3.99 9.00
CA LEU A 854 -12.04 4.04 7.61
C LEU A 854 -13.57 4.19 7.48
N LEU A 855 -14.35 3.42 8.25
CA LEU A 855 -15.81 3.52 8.31
C LEU A 855 -16.23 4.92 8.77
N PHE A 856 -15.61 5.42 9.84
CA PHE A 856 -15.86 6.77 10.33
C PHE A 856 -15.51 7.83 9.28
N THR A 857 -14.37 7.70 8.59
CA THR A 857 -13.96 8.64 7.53
C THR A 857 -14.90 8.59 6.33
N PHE A 858 -15.27 7.38 5.88
CA PHE A 858 -16.19 7.18 4.77
C PHE A 858 -17.58 7.75 5.06
N LEU A 859 -18.14 7.45 6.23
CA LEU A 859 -19.40 8.02 6.69
C LEU A 859 -19.32 9.55 6.75
N SER A 860 -18.23 10.09 7.30
CA SER A 860 -18.02 11.54 7.37
C SER A 860 -17.98 12.20 5.99
N MET A 861 -17.27 11.61 5.01
CA MET A 861 -17.24 12.12 3.63
C MET A 861 -18.62 12.04 2.96
N LEU A 862 -19.33 10.92 3.11
CA LEU A 862 -20.68 10.74 2.57
C LEU A 862 -21.65 11.76 3.16
N LEU A 863 -21.53 12.05 4.46
CA LEU A 863 -22.32 13.06 5.15
C LEU A 863 -22.00 14.48 4.65
N VAL A 864 -20.72 14.82 4.44
CA VAL A 864 -20.32 16.10 3.82
C VAL A 864 -20.93 16.26 2.43
N ILE A 865 -20.92 15.19 1.63
CA ILE A 865 -21.50 15.18 0.28
C ILE A 865 -23.02 15.39 0.37
N ILE A 866 -23.74 14.63 1.20
CA ILE A 866 -25.20 14.74 1.35
C ILE A 866 -25.61 16.14 1.83
N VAL A 867 -24.93 16.66 2.87
CA VAL A 867 -25.18 18.01 3.39
C VAL A 867 -24.87 19.04 2.32
N GLY A 868 -23.69 18.98 1.69
CA GLY A 868 -23.27 19.89 0.64
C GLY A 868 -24.18 19.88 -0.60
N MET A 869 -24.80 18.75 -0.91
CA MET A 869 -25.80 18.63 -1.99
C MET A 869 -27.11 19.37 -1.68
N LYS A 870 -27.49 19.49 -0.40
CA LYS A 870 -28.77 20.11 0.01
C LYS A 870 -28.64 21.59 0.37
N VAL A 871 -27.46 22.07 0.77
CA VAL A 871 -27.25 23.50 1.03
C VAL A 871 -27.21 24.27 -0.30
N LYS A 872 -28.16 25.19 -0.51
CA LYS A 872 -28.35 25.88 -1.81
C LYS A 872 -27.13 26.72 -2.23
N GLN A 873 -26.28 27.17 -1.32
CA GLN A 873 -25.01 27.86 -1.62
C GLN A 873 -23.95 27.49 -0.57
N ILE A 874 -22.67 27.50 -0.93
CA ILE A 874 -21.54 27.35 0.02
C ILE A 874 -20.87 28.73 0.12
N SER A 875 -20.37 29.13 1.29
CA SER A 875 -19.66 30.40 1.38
C SER A 875 -18.28 30.29 0.73
N LYS A 876 -18.17 30.78 -0.51
CA LYS A 876 -16.95 30.71 -1.33
C LYS A 876 -15.74 31.33 -0.61
N LYS A 877 -15.93 32.49 0.03
CA LYS A 877 -14.88 33.21 0.76
C LYS A 877 -14.20 32.32 1.80
N TYR A 878 -15.00 31.69 2.67
CA TYR A 878 -14.46 30.86 3.74
C TYR A 878 -14.02 29.47 3.29
N ALA A 879 -14.64 28.95 2.22
CA ALA A 879 -14.13 27.73 1.59
C ALA A 879 -12.71 27.94 1.07
N ILE A 880 -12.46 29.07 0.41
CA ILE A 880 -11.12 29.44 -0.08
C ILE A 880 -10.17 29.68 1.09
N ILE A 881 -10.58 30.40 2.14
CA ILE A 881 -9.72 30.62 3.33
C ILE A 881 -9.34 29.28 3.97
N GLY A 882 -10.31 28.39 4.22
CA GLY A 882 -10.04 27.07 4.82
C GLY A 882 -9.12 26.21 3.96
N LEU A 883 -9.37 26.19 2.65
CA LEU A 883 -8.54 25.49 1.67
C LEU A 883 -7.11 26.05 1.66
N SER A 884 -6.94 27.36 1.49
CA SER A 884 -5.64 28.02 1.40
C SER A 884 -4.83 27.89 2.69
N THR A 885 -5.44 28.11 3.86
CA THR A 885 -4.75 27.98 5.15
C THR A 885 -4.24 26.55 5.36
N TYR A 886 -5.09 25.55 5.13
CA TYR A 886 -4.70 24.15 5.30
C TYR A 886 -3.64 23.73 4.25
N PHE A 887 -3.81 24.19 3.00
CA PHE A 887 -2.86 23.92 1.91
C PHE A 887 -1.47 24.47 2.23
N THR A 888 -1.40 25.77 2.55
CA THR A 888 -0.15 26.46 2.86
C THR A 888 0.52 25.87 4.09
N ALA A 889 -0.23 25.59 5.17
CA ALA A 889 0.32 24.99 6.37
C ALA A 889 0.95 23.61 6.09
N ASN A 890 0.24 22.72 5.39
CA ASN A 890 0.79 21.40 5.05
C ASN A 890 1.98 21.50 4.09
N LEU A 891 1.91 22.39 3.10
CA LEU A 891 3.03 22.60 2.17
C LEU A 891 4.28 23.05 2.93
N LEU A 892 4.16 24.05 3.81
CA LEU A 892 5.27 24.54 4.64
C LEU A 892 5.83 23.46 5.56
N LEU A 893 4.98 22.64 6.19
CA LEU A 893 5.43 21.52 7.01
C LEU A 893 6.26 20.52 6.19
N ASN A 894 5.79 20.15 5.01
CA ASN A 894 6.49 19.20 4.15
C ASN A 894 7.80 19.78 3.59
N LEU A 895 7.83 21.07 3.23
CA LEU A 895 9.06 21.76 2.85
C LEU A 895 10.06 21.77 4.01
N ASN A 896 9.60 21.98 5.26
CA ASN A 896 10.46 21.94 6.43
C ASN A 896 11.03 20.54 6.72
N LEU A 897 10.34 19.48 6.26
CA LEU A 897 10.73 18.07 6.43
C LEU A 897 11.47 17.48 5.22
N ILE A 898 11.72 18.27 4.16
CA ILE A 898 12.21 17.76 2.87
C ILE A 898 13.53 16.98 2.98
N SER A 899 14.44 17.40 3.87
CA SER A 899 15.73 16.72 4.08
C SER A 899 15.52 15.27 4.55
N ASN A 900 14.58 15.04 5.49
CA ASN A 900 14.25 13.68 5.95
C ASN A 900 13.59 12.84 4.86
N ILE A 901 12.75 13.47 4.03
CA ILE A 901 12.10 12.79 2.92
C ILE A 901 13.15 12.33 1.90
N ILE A 902 14.09 13.21 1.53
CA ILE A 902 15.20 12.86 0.63
C ILE A 902 16.10 11.78 1.24
N ALA A 903 16.28 11.78 2.56
CA ALA A 903 17.06 10.74 3.25
C ALA A 903 16.51 9.32 3.04
N THR A 904 15.25 9.18 2.63
CA THR A 904 14.60 7.89 2.30
C THR A 904 14.78 7.46 0.84
N PHE A 905 15.30 8.35 -0.02
CA PHE A 905 15.43 8.07 -1.44
C PHE A 905 16.42 6.94 -1.70
N ASP A 906 16.14 6.23 -2.77
CA ASP A 906 16.96 5.15 -3.28
C ASP A 906 18.04 5.73 -4.19
N PRO A 907 19.34 5.64 -3.85
CA PRO A 907 20.39 6.29 -4.63
C PRO A 907 20.56 5.67 -6.03
N ILE A 908 20.05 4.45 -6.24
CA ILE A 908 20.00 3.79 -7.55
C ILE A 908 19.01 4.46 -8.51
N LYS A 909 17.95 5.09 -7.98
CA LYS A 909 16.93 5.75 -8.82
C LYS A 909 17.29 7.22 -9.04
N PRO A 910 16.96 7.82 -10.20
CA PRO A 910 17.23 9.22 -10.47
C PRO A 910 16.59 10.14 -9.41
N PHE A 911 17.39 11.07 -8.88
CA PHE A 911 16.96 11.99 -7.81
C PHE A 911 15.71 12.78 -8.19
N TYR A 912 15.71 13.44 -9.36
CA TYR A 912 14.60 14.29 -9.79
C TYR A 912 13.31 13.52 -10.05
N SER A 913 13.40 12.25 -10.47
CA SER A 913 12.22 11.38 -10.60
C SER A 913 11.56 11.14 -9.24
N GLN A 914 12.36 10.79 -8.23
CA GLN A 914 11.86 10.58 -6.86
C GLN A 914 11.32 11.88 -6.25
N LEU A 915 12.00 13.00 -6.51
CA LEU A 915 11.59 14.32 -6.05
C LEU A 915 10.24 14.72 -6.67
N LEU A 916 10.07 14.56 -7.98
CA LEU A 916 8.82 14.84 -8.67
C LEU A 916 7.66 14.00 -8.12
N GLN A 917 7.86 12.69 -7.95
CA GLN A 917 6.86 11.78 -7.39
C GLN A 917 6.50 12.16 -5.94
N THR A 918 7.48 12.58 -5.16
CA THR A 918 7.29 13.03 -3.78
C THR A 918 6.49 14.33 -3.73
N ILE A 919 6.93 15.36 -4.46
CA ILE A 919 6.28 16.68 -4.49
C ILE A 919 4.85 16.55 -5.03
N SER A 920 4.64 15.77 -6.08
CA SER A 920 3.32 15.52 -6.66
C SER A 920 2.40 14.79 -5.67
N SER A 921 2.90 13.80 -4.92
CA SER A 921 2.13 13.09 -3.90
C SER A 921 1.76 14.00 -2.72
N ILE A 922 2.70 14.85 -2.28
CA ILE A 922 2.47 15.85 -1.24
C ILE A 922 1.43 16.86 -1.71
N PHE A 923 1.58 17.41 -2.91
CA PHE A 923 0.64 18.35 -3.52
C PHE A 923 -0.76 17.75 -3.63
N LEU A 924 -0.87 16.52 -4.13
CA LEU A 924 -2.14 15.81 -4.28
C LEU A 924 -2.83 15.56 -2.93
N SER A 925 -2.14 14.91 -2.00
CA SER A 925 -2.68 14.58 -0.68
C SER A 925 -3.07 15.85 0.09
N THR A 926 -2.25 16.90 -0.01
CA THR A 926 -2.56 18.22 0.54
C THR A 926 -3.79 18.81 -0.13
N THR A 927 -3.89 18.80 -1.46
CA THR A 927 -5.02 19.37 -2.22
C THR A 927 -6.34 18.68 -1.87
N VAL A 928 -6.39 17.34 -1.85
CA VAL A 928 -7.61 16.59 -1.51
C VAL A 928 -8.07 16.92 -0.09
N MET A 929 -7.15 16.95 0.87
CA MET A 929 -7.48 17.33 2.24
C MET A 929 -7.88 18.80 2.36
N SER A 930 -7.21 19.72 1.66
CA SER A 930 -7.56 21.15 1.63
C SER A 930 -8.95 21.38 1.03
N ILE A 931 -9.33 20.63 -0.01
CA ILE A 931 -10.69 20.69 -0.58
C ILE A 931 -11.71 20.22 0.46
N PHE A 932 -11.44 19.10 1.14
CA PHE A 932 -12.31 18.60 2.20
C PHE A 932 -12.50 19.64 3.31
N PHE A 933 -11.41 20.21 3.84
CA PHE A 933 -11.49 21.25 4.88
C PHE A 933 -12.10 22.55 4.37
N GLY A 934 -11.77 22.98 3.16
CA GLY A 934 -12.40 24.15 2.53
C GLY A 934 -13.90 23.98 2.38
N LEU A 935 -14.38 22.84 1.88
CA LEU A 935 -15.81 22.55 1.80
C LEU A 935 -16.46 22.57 3.19
N ALA A 936 -15.81 21.98 4.20
CA ALA A 936 -16.28 22.05 5.57
C ALA A 936 -16.43 23.50 6.05
N PHE A 937 -15.36 24.31 5.99
CA PHE A 937 -15.38 25.72 6.39
C PHE A 937 -16.43 26.54 5.62
N GLY A 938 -16.59 26.29 4.33
CA GLY A 938 -17.59 26.96 3.51
C GLY A 938 -19.04 26.58 3.83
N LEU A 939 -19.28 25.33 4.24
CA LEU A 939 -20.61 24.84 4.66
C LEU A 939 -20.99 25.36 6.03
N ILE A 940 -20.02 25.39 6.95
CA ILE A 940 -20.19 25.81 8.34
C ILE A 940 -20.81 27.20 8.44
N ILE A 941 -20.37 28.15 7.62
CA ILE A 941 -20.76 29.57 7.74
C ILE A 941 -22.11 29.89 7.10
N LYS A 942 -22.74 28.94 6.41
CA LYS A 942 -24.05 29.17 5.79
C LYS A 942 -25.20 28.39 6.43
N LEU A 943 -24.89 27.51 7.36
CA LEU A 943 -25.90 26.82 8.14
C LEU A 943 -26.21 27.65 9.38
N LYS A 944 -27.30 28.42 9.32
CA LYS A 944 -27.90 29.04 10.50
C LYS A 944 -28.41 27.94 11.43
N ASN A 945 -27.84 27.82 12.62
CA ASN A 945 -28.53 27.18 13.73
C ASN A 945 -29.40 28.25 14.41
N GLY A 946 -30.70 27.98 14.57
CA GLY A 946 -31.65 28.95 15.13
C GLY A 946 -31.48 29.21 16.63
N THR A 947 -30.72 28.39 17.35
CA THR A 947 -30.53 28.51 18.80
C THR A 947 -29.15 29.08 19.13
N ILE A 948 -29.09 29.96 20.13
CA ILE A 948 -27.86 30.55 20.65
C ILE A 948 -27.80 30.26 22.15
N LEU A 949 -26.70 29.65 22.61
CA LEU A 949 -26.54 29.20 24.00
C LEU A 949 -26.41 30.37 24.99
N SER A 950 -25.69 31.42 24.61
CA SER A 950 -25.60 32.69 25.35
C SER A 950 -25.08 33.80 24.43
N ASN A 951 -25.60 35.02 24.58
CA ASN A 951 -25.04 36.22 23.95
C ASN A 951 -23.86 36.79 24.75
N ASN A 952 -23.69 36.39 26.00
CA ASN A 952 -22.56 36.80 26.81
C ASN A 952 -21.32 35.98 26.40
N LYS A 953 -20.39 36.64 25.71
CA LYS A 953 -19.14 36.04 25.23
C LYS A 953 -18.32 35.41 26.36
N LEU A 954 -18.30 36.02 27.54
CA LEU A 954 -17.57 35.49 28.70
C LEU A 954 -18.16 34.17 29.16
N ILE A 955 -19.49 34.08 29.29
CA ILE A 955 -20.18 32.84 29.71
C ILE A 955 -19.99 31.73 28.68
N LEU A 956 -20.07 32.06 27.38
CA LEU A 956 -19.85 31.09 26.30
C LEU A 956 -18.42 30.53 26.35
N ILE A 957 -17.41 31.41 26.41
CA ILE A 957 -15.99 31.02 26.43
C ILE A 957 -15.67 30.23 27.71
N SER A 958 -16.08 30.73 28.87
CA SER A 958 -15.79 30.08 30.15
C SER A 958 -16.46 28.70 30.26
N SER A 959 -17.70 28.57 29.79
CA SER A 959 -18.39 27.27 29.75
C SER A 959 -17.73 26.31 28.76
N SER A 960 -17.28 26.81 27.60
CA SER A 960 -16.57 25.99 26.60
C SER A 960 -15.24 25.48 27.12
N ILE A 961 -14.46 26.36 27.77
CA ILE A 961 -13.20 26.01 28.42
C ILE A 961 -13.47 25.00 29.54
N GLY A 962 -14.49 25.23 30.37
CA GLY A 962 -14.85 24.32 31.45
C GLY A 962 -15.22 22.92 30.97
N ILE A 963 -16.00 22.80 29.89
CA ILE A 963 -16.29 21.50 29.24
C ILE A 963 -15.01 20.84 28.73
N GLY A 964 -14.12 21.60 28.08
CA GLY A 964 -12.81 21.09 27.64
C GLY A 964 -11.96 20.55 28.80
N LEU A 965 -11.94 21.27 29.92
CA LEU A 965 -11.22 20.89 31.15
C LEU A 965 -11.78 19.62 31.78
N ILE A 966 -13.11 19.46 31.80
CA ILE A 966 -13.77 18.23 32.24
C ILE A 966 -13.35 17.06 31.35
N ILE A 967 -13.36 17.23 30.02
CA ILE A 967 -12.98 16.17 29.06
C ILE A 967 -11.52 15.74 29.27
N ILE A 968 -10.58 16.68 29.41
CA ILE A 968 -9.16 16.32 29.63
C ILE A 968 -8.95 15.67 31.01
N GLY A 969 -9.69 16.08 32.04
CA GLY A 969 -9.64 15.50 33.38
C GLY A 969 -10.16 14.05 33.38
N ILE A 970 -11.33 13.81 32.79
CA ILE A 970 -11.86 12.45 32.59
C ILE A 970 -10.86 11.60 31.81
N ASN A 971 -10.30 12.12 30.72
CA ASN A 971 -9.32 11.40 29.91
C ASN A 971 -8.03 11.10 30.69
N ALA A 972 -7.53 12.02 31.53
CA ALA A 972 -6.36 11.82 32.38
C ALA A 972 -6.62 10.79 33.48
N PHE A 973 -7.74 10.92 34.20
CA PHE A 973 -8.17 9.97 35.23
C PHE A 973 -8.28 8.55 34.68
N ILE A 974 -8.98 8.38 33.54
CA ILE A 974 -9.08 7.08 32.90
C ILE A 974 -7.67 6.60 32.55
N SER A 975 -6.88 7.42 31.85
CA SER A 975 -5.52 7.07 31.38
C SER A 975 -4.52 6.75 32.48
N TYR A 976 -4.74 7.15 33.72
CA TYR A 976 -3.91 6.76 34.87
C TYR A 976 -3.94 5.25 35.13
N PHE A 977 -5.09 4.61 34.88
CA PHE A 977 -5.24 3.16 35.01
C PHE A 977 -4.68 2.39 33.81
N LYS A 978 -4.09 3.07 32.80
CA LYS A 978 -3.42 2.40 31.66
C LYS A 978 -2.18 1.66 32.16
N PRO A 979 -2.04 0.34 31.94
CA PRO A 979 -0.82 -0.40 32.28
C PRO A 979 0.43 0.19 31.62
N SER A 980 1.51 0.36 32.38
CA SER A 980 2.81 0.84 31.88
C SER A 980 3.59 -0.27 31.19
N ILE A 981 3.13 -0.65 29.99
CA ILE A 981 3.74 -1.70 29.17
C ILE A 981 4.90 -1.21 28.28
N GLU A 982 5.04 0.09 28.09
CA GLU A 982 6.10 0.72 27.31
C GLU A 982 6.68 1.93 28.07
N PRO A 983 7.97 2.26 27.87
CA PRO A 983 8.57 3.48 28.42
C PRO A 983 7.94 4.73 27.81
N ILE A 984 7.77 5.78 28.62
CA ILE A 984 7.18 7.04 28.15
C ILE A 984 8.27 7.88 27.48
N TRP A 985 8.16 8.11 26.18
CA TRP A 985 9.09 8.95 25.40
C TRP A 985 8.42 10.27 24.96
N PRO A 986 9.15 11.40 24.94
CA PRO A 986 8.71 12.66 24.31
C PRO A 986 8.51 12.55 22.80
N ASP A 987 7.79 13.50 22.20
CA ASP A 987 7.68 13.61 20.74
C ASP A 987 8.90 14.33 20.16
N TYR A 988 9.88 13.55 19.74
CA TYR A 988 11.09 14.02 19.06
C TYR A 988 10.87 14.32 17.58
N GLY A 989 9.72 13.95 17.00
CA GLY A 989 9.48 14.05 15.57
C GLY A 989 9.65 15.47 15.03
N ASN A 990 9.36 16.50 15.83
CA ASN A 990 9.47 17.90 15.40
C ASN A 990 10.93 18.36 15.22
N LEU A 991 11.89 17.72 15.91
CA LEU A 991 13.32 18.04 15.82
C LEU A 991 13.91 17.68 14.45
N THR A 992 13.23 16.82 13.69
CA THR A 992 13.66 16.42 12.34
C THR A 992 13.57 17.56 11.32
N GLY A 993 12.74 18.58 11.55
CA GLY A 993 12.56 19.67 10.59
C GLY A 993 13.76 20.62 10.53
N TYR A 994 13.99 21.23 9.37
CA TYR A 994 15.04 22.23 9.16
C TYR A 994 14.94 23.39 10.16
N LEU A 995 13.70 23.83 10.44
CA LEU A 995 13.34 24.72 11.54
C LEU A 995 12.42 23.97 12.53
N PRO A 996 12.96 23.41 13.63
CA PRO A 996 12.15 22.63 14.59
C PRO A 996 10.97 23.40 15.19
N ILE A 997 11.15 24.70 15.48
CA ILE A 997 10.07 25.57 15.99
C ILE A 997 8.89 25.61 15.00
N LEU A 998 9.19 25.74 13.70
CA LEU A 998 8.16 25.78 12.66
C LEU A 998 7.41 24.45 12.57
N SER A 999 8.11 23.31 12.70
CA SER A 999 7.47 21.99 12.78
C SER A 999 6.49 21.92 13.95
N ILE A 1000 6.90 22.35 15.15
CA ILE A 1000 6.05 22.35 16.36
C ILE A 1000 4.78 23.17 16.11
N ILE A 1001 4.95 24.43 15.67
CA ILE A 1001 3.83 25.36 15.46
C ILE A 1001 2.87 24.82 14.41
N ILE A 1002 3.38 24.44 13.23
CA ILE A 1002 2.54 24.04 12.11
C ILE A 1002 1.86 22.69 12.38
N LYS A 1003 2.57 21.70 12.91
CA LYS A 1003 2.00 20.37 13.20
C LYS A 1003 0.85 20.48 14.19
N ASN A 1004 1.05 21.19 15.29
CA ASN A 1004 0.01 21.40 16.30
C ASN A 1004 -1.17 22.22 15.76
N THR A 1005 -0.90 23.25 14.94
CA THR A 1005 -1.94 24.07 14.29
C THR A 1005 -2.78 23.24 13.31
N ILE A 1006 -2.14 22.46 12.45
CA ILE A 1006 -2.82 21.56 11.51
C ILE A 1006 -3.65 20.53 12.28
N GLN A 1007 -3.10 19.94 13.34
CA GLN A 1007 -3.82 18.96 14.17
C GLN A 1007 -5.06 19.58 14.81
N TYR A 1008 -4.95 20.79 15.37
CA TYR A 1008 -6.08 21.54 15.92
C TYR A 1008 -7.16 21.83 14.86
N LEU A 1009 -6.76 22.33 13.68
CA LEU A 1009 -7.69 22.62 12.58
C LEU A 1009 -8.38 21.36 12.06
N LYS A 1010 -7.63 20.25 11.95
CA LYS A 1010 -8.17 18.92 11.57
C LYS A 1010 -9.25 18.49 12.54
N PHE A 1011 -8.95 18.41 13.84
CA PHE A 1011 -9.89 17.95 14.86
C PHE A 1011 -11.11 18.89 14.97
N THR A 1012 -10.90 20.19 14.89
CA THR A 1012 -12.00 21.18 14.89
C THR A 1012 -12.90 20.98 13.68
N GLY A 1013 -12.33 20.90 12.47
CA GLY A 1013 -13.08 20.70 11.23
C GLY A 1013 -13.87 19.39 11.22
N TYR A 1014 -13.23 18.26 11.59
CA TYR A 1014 -13.91 16.97 11.68
C TYR A 1014 -15.05 16.98 12.70
N THR A 1015 -14.82 17.57 13.88
CA THR A 1015 -15.85 17.67 14.92
C THR A 1015 -17.04 18.47 14.41
N ILE A 1016 -16.82 19.64 13.80
CA ILE A 1016 -17.93 20.46 13.29
C ILE A 1016 -18.72 19.71 12.20
N ILE A 1017 -18.05 19.08 11.24
CA ILE A 1017 -18.70 18.26 10.20
C ILE A 1017 -19.54 17.15 10.82
N PHE A 1018 -18.96 16.43 11.77
CA PHE A 1018 -19.62 15.33 12.46
C PHE A 1018 -20.88 15.81 13.18
N ILE A 1019 -20.79 16.91 13.93
CA ILE A 1019 -21.94 17.53 14.61
C ILE A 1019 -23.00 18.03 13.62
N MET A 1020 -22.60 18.64 12.50
CA MET A 1020 -23.53 19.07 11.45
C MET A 1020 -24.31 17.89 10.88
N ALA A 1021 -23.63 16.77 10.64
CA ALA A 1021 -24.28 15.56 10.17
C ALA A 1021 -25.29 15.01 11.19
N LEU A 1022 -24.93 15.00 12.48
CA LEU A 1022 -25.85 14.62 13.55
C LEU A 1022 -27.06 15.55 13.64
N ASN A 1023 -26.86 16.87 13.52
CA ASN A 1023 -27.96 17.84 13.47
C ASN A 1023 -28.88 17.61 12.26
N TYR A 1024 -28.32 17.27 11.10
CA TYR A 1024 -29.12 16.92 9.92
C TYR A 1024 -29.98 15.66 10.17
N ILE A 1025 -29.41 14.61 10.73
CA ILE A 1025 -30.14 13.39 11.12
C ILE A 1025 -31.22 13.75 12.14
N TYR A 1026 -30.87 14.57 13.13
CA TYR A 1026 -31.77 15.01 14.19
C TYR A 1026 -32.99 15.76 13.64
N ASN A 1027 -32.81 16.63 12.64
CA ASN A 1027 -33.87 17.46 12.07
C ASN A 1027 -34.69 16.75 10.98
N SER A 1028 -34.09 15.82 10.23
CA SER A 1028 -34.70 15.24 9.02
C SER A 1028 -35.61 14.04 9.28
N TRP A 1029 -35.41 13.32 10.38
CA TRP A 1029 -36.10 12.04 10.67
C TRP A 1029 -37.19 12.22 11.74
N GLN A 1030 -38.26 12.94 11.39
CA GLN A 1030 -39.37 13.25 12.34
C GLN A 1030 -40.29 12.06 12.64
N LYS A 1031 -40.47 11.11 11.71
CA LYS A 1031 -41.47 10.02 11.85
C LYS A 1031 -41.04 8.85 12.77
N SER A 1032 -39.81 8.85 13.30
CA SER A 1032 -39.31 7.69 14.05
C SER A 1032 -38.27 8.07 15.13
N LEU A 1033 -38.73 8.75 16.19
CA LEU A 1033 -37.90 9.27 17.29
C LEU A 1033 -36.88 8.25 17.85
N LYS A 1034 -37.27 6.99 18.03
CA LYS A 1034 -36.40 5.92 18.58
C LYS A 1034 -35.17 5.64 17.70
N TYR A 1035 -35.36 5.46 16.39
CA TYR A 1035 -34.26 5.13 15.47
C TYR A 1035 -33.29 6.30 15.28
N LYS A 1036 -33.76 7.54 15.39
CA LYS A 1036 -32.94 8.75 15.34
C LYS A 1036 -31.92 8.80 16.48
N TYR A 1037 -32.38 8.66 17.73
CA TYR A 1037 -31.47 8.70 18.88
C TYR A 1037 -30.53 7.48 18.89
N LEU A 1038 -31.02 6.31 18.50
CA LEU A 1038 -30.19 5.11 18.32
C LEU A 1038 -29.05 5.36 17.32
N LEU A 1039 -29.34 5.94 16.15
CA LEU A 1039 -28.33 6.24 15.14
C LEU A 1039 -27.30 7.26 15.62
N ILE A 1040 -27.72 8.32 16.30
CA ILE A 1040 -26.81 9.32 16.90
C ILE A 1040 -25.88 8.66 17.91
N THR A 1041 -26.42 7.84 18.82
CA THR A 1041 -25.63 7.10 19.81
C THR A 1041 -24.63 6.16 19.15
N LEU A 1042 -25.05 5.38 18.13
CA LEU A 1042 -24.16 4.49 17.39
C LEU A 1042 -23.04 5.24 16.67
N LEU A 1043 -23.30 6.44 16.13
CA LEU A 1043 -22.29 7.26 15.48
C LEU A 1043 -21.27 7.83 16.48
N PHE A 1044 -21.68 8.21 17.70
CA PHE A 1044 -20.75 8.61 18.77
C PHE A 1044 -19.91 7.43 19.25
N ILE A 1045 -20.51 6.25 19.44
CA ILE A 1045 -19.77 5.04 19.79
C ILE A 1045 -18.74 4.75 18.69
N LEU A 1046 -19.17 4.70 17.43
CA LEU A 1046 -18.28 4.44 16.29
C LEU A 1046 -17.12 5.43 16.22
N SER A 1047 -17.40 6.74 16.38
CA SER A 1047 -16.36 7.77 16.32
C SER A 1047 -15.39 7.70 17.49
N SER A 1048 -15.87 7.47 18.72
CA SER A 1048 -15.01 7.33 19.91
C SER A 1048 -14.12 6.08 19.83
N PHE A 1049 -14.66 4.96 19.35
CA PHE A 1049 -13.89 3.73 19.12
C PHE A 1049 -12.86 3.90 18.00
N ALA A 1050 -13.16 4.70 16.96
CA ALA A 1050 -12.24 4.97 15.86
C ALA A 1050 -11.03 5.83 16.28
N ILE A 1051 -11.21 6.79 17.19
CA ILE A 1051 -10.15 7.73 17.60
C ILE A 1051 -9.34 7.28 18.82
N THR A 1052 -9.84 6.32 19.60
CA THR A 1052 -9.17 5.83 20.82
C THR A 1052 -8.14 4.75 20.48
N GLU A 1053 -6.91 4.91 20.95
CA GLU A 1053 -5.82 3.95 20.78
C GLU A 1053 -6.20 2.56 21.33
N CYS A 1054 -6.18 1.54 20.47
CA CYS A 1054 -6.57 0.18 20.82
C CYS A 1054 -5.34 -0.71 21.08
N ASN A 1055 -5.30 -1.42 22.20
CA ASN A 1055 -4.26 -2.39 22.53
C ASN A 1055 -4.85 -3.51 23.39
N ILE A 1056 -4.35 -4.74 23.22
CA ILE A 1056 -4.93 -5.93 23.81
C ILE A 1056 -4.53 -6.08 25.26
N ASP A 1057 -3.33 -5.62 25.60
CA ASP A 1057 -2.81 -5.63 26.97
C ASP A 1057 -3.69 -4.77 27.90
N TYR A 1058 -4.58 -3.95 27.33
CA TYR A 1058 -5.53 -3.12 28.05
C TYR A 1058 -6.85 -2.95 27.26
N LEU A 1059 -7.40 -4.05 26.72
CA LEU A 1059 -8.64 -4.00 25.92
C LEU A 1059 -9.83 -3.45 26.72
N SER A 1060 -9.98 -3.85 27.98
CA SER A 1060 -11.01 -3.34 28.89
C SER A 1060 -10.90 -1.83 29.04
N PHE A 1061 -9.68 -1.31 29.20
CA PHE A 1061 -9.42 0.13 29.21
C PHE A 1061 -9.80 0.80 27.89
N TRP A 1062 -9.52 0.21 26.73
CA TRP A 1062 -9.93 0.77 25.44
C TRP A 1062 -11.45 0.89 25.33
N VAL A 1063 -12.20 -0.14 25.75
CA VAL A 1063 -13.67 -0.13 25.77
C VAL A 1063 -14.19 0.94 26.75
N ILE A 1064 -13.69 0.94 27.99
CA ILE A 1064 -14.08 1.91 29.02
C ILE A 1064 -13.80 3.34 28.55
N LYS A 1065 -12.61 3.60 28.01
CA LYS A 1065 -12.22 4.91 27.50
C LYS A 1065 -13.07 5.35 26.32
N SER A 1066 -13.33 4.44 25.37
CA SER A 1066 -14.16 4.74 24.19
C SER A 1066 -15.61 5.01 24.57
N LEU A 1067 -16.18 4.23 25.48
CA LEU A 1067 -17.54 4.45 26.00
C LEU A 1067 -17.64 5.72 26.83
N ALA A 1068 -16.66 6.01 27.69
CA ALA A 1068 -16.62 7.24 28.46
C ALA A 1068 -16.57 8.46 27.52
N LEU A 1069 -15.70 8.44 26.49
CA LEU A 1069 -15.65 9.49 25.47
C LEU A 1069 -16.94 9.61 24.67
N ALA A 1070 -17.60 8.50 24.34
CA ALA A 1070 -18.89 8.52 23.64
C ALA A 1070 -20.00 9.13 24.52
N ILE A 1071 -20.08 8.74 25.80
CA ILE A 1071 -21.05 9.27 26.76
C ILE A 1071 -20.80 10.77 26.98
N THR A 1072 -19.55 11.17 27.25
CA THR A 1072 -19.20 12.58 27.40
C THR A 1072 -19.53 13.35 26.12
N GLY A 1073 -19.22 12.81 24.94
CA GLY A 1073 -19.57 13.39 23.64
C GLY A 1073 -21.08 13.57 23.44
N ILE A 1074 -21.88 12.58 23.81
CA ILE A 1074 -23.36 12.62 23.73
C ILE A 1074 -23.93 13.67 24.69
N ILE A 1075 -23.46 13.71 25.95
CA ILE A 1075 -23.87 14.71 26.94
C ILE A 1075 -23.52 16.11 26.44
N THR A 1076 -22.27 16.31 26.02
CA THR A 1076 -21.80 17.58 25.46
C THR A 1076 -22.60 17.99 24.22
N TYR A 1077 -22.96 17.03 23.36
CA TYR A 1077 -23.81 17.27 22.20
C TYR A 1077 -25.23 17.71 22.58
N ILE A 1078 -25.94 16.92 23.39
CA ILE A 1078 -27.35 17.17 23.73
C ILE A 1078 -27.54 18.52 24.41
N PHE A 1079 -26.66 18.85 25.37
CA PHE A 1079 -26.81 20.02 26.23
C PHE A 1079 -26.11 21.28 25.73
N PHE A 1080 -25.08 21.17 24.89
CA PHE A 1080 -24.26 22.33 24.50
C PHE A 1080 -24.04 22.42 22.99
N VAL A 1081 -23.31 21.46 22.41
CA VAL A 1081 -22.75 21.57 21.05
C VAL A 1081 -23.83 21.50 19.96
N ARG A 1082 -24.95 20.81 20.21
CA ARG A 1082 -26.12 20.84 19.31
C ARG A 1082 -26.76 22.23 19.27
N LEU A 1083 -26.75 22.94 20.40
CA LEU A 1083 -27.38 24.25 20.54
C LEU A 1083 -26.52 25.35 19.94
N ASP A 1084 -25.20 25.26 20.06
CA ASP A 1084 -24.28 26.32 19.61
C ASP A 1084 -22.90 25.77 19.19
N LEU A 1085 -22.59 25.90 17.89
CA LEU A 1085 -21.34 25.42 17.30
C LEU A 1085 -20.12 26.27 17.73
N ARG A 1086 -20.32 27.50 18.23
CA ARG A 1086 -19.25 28.43 18.64
C ARG A 1086 -18.38 27.89 19.78
N ILE A 1087 -18.87 26.87 20.48
CA ILE A 1087 -18.22 26.20 21.63
C ILE A 1087 -17.12 25.24 21.16
N ILE A 1088 -17.29 24.60 20.00
CA ILE A 1088 -16.38 23.54 19.50
C ILE A 1088 -14.91 24.02 19.40
N PRO A 1089 -14.59 25.18 18.80
CA PRO A 1089 -13.21 25.63 18.67
C PRO A 1089 -12.46 25.75 20.00
N PHE A 1090 -13.15 26.13 21.08
CA PHE A 1090 -12.56 26.26 22.41
C PHE A 1090 -12.39 24.92 23.11
N ILE A 1091 -13.38 24.01 23.03
CA ILE A 1091 -13.26 22.65 23.59
C ILE A 1091 -12.05 21.94 22.97
N VAL A 1092 -11.95 21.95 21.63
CA VAL A 1092 -10.85 21.30 20.91
C VAL A 1092 -9.51 21.98 21.22
N ALA A 1093 -9.50 23.30 21.44
CA ALA A 1093 -8.28 24.03 21.81
C ALA A 1093 -7.74 23.55 23.16
N ILE A 1094 -8.59 23.40 24.18
CA ILE A 1094 -8.17 22.89 25.49
C ILE A 1094 -7.61 21.47 25.39
N ILE A 1095 -8.26 20.59 24.62
CA ILE A 1095 -7.75 19.23 24.37
C ILE A 1095 -6.38 19.27 23.71
N ALA A 1096 -6.18 20.09 22.68
CA ALA A 1096 -4.90 20.24 22.00
C ALA A 1096 -3.81 20.81 22.92
N ILE A 1097 -4.13 21.87 23.66
CA ILE A 1097 -3.21 22.55 24.59
C ILE A 1097 -2.74 21.61 25.69
N SER A 1098 -3.59 20.71 26.19
CA SER A 1098 -3.18 19.72 27.22
C SER A 1098 -2.01 18.84 26.74
N GLY A 1099 -2.09 18.31 25.51
CA GLY A 1099 -1.01 17.51 24.93
C GLY A 1099 0.28 18.32 24.71
N ILE A 1100 0.14 19.60 24.31
CA ILE A 1100 1.26 20.53 24.11
C ILE A 1100 1.93 20.86 25.45
N PHE A 1101 1.14 21.12 26.49
CA PHE A 1101 1.64 21.40 27.84
C PHE A 1101 2.48 20.25 28.39
N LYS A 1102 2.06 19.00 28.16
CA LYS A 1102 2.87 17.83 28.51
C LYS A 1102 4.27 17.84 27.86
N GLN A 1103 4.37 18.25 26.60
CA GLN A 1103 5.66 18.37 25.91
C GLN A 1103 6.53 19.52 26.44
N ILE A 1104 5.91 20.62 26.90
CA ILE A 1104 6.63 21.71 27.58
C ILE A 1104 7.31 21.20 28.85
N VAL A 1105 6.59 20.43 29.67
CA VAL A 1105 7.12 19.88 30.92
C VAL A 1105 8.23 18.86 30.68
N PHE A 1106 8.13 18.07 29.61
CA PHE A 1106 9.19 17.12 29.24
C PHE A 1106 10.52 17.80 28.86
N ASN A 1107 10.51 18.99 28.26
CA ASN A 1107 11.71 19.75 27.90
C ASN A 1107 12.82 18.91 27.21
N ALA A 1108 12.39 18.07 26.25
CA ALA A 1108 13.20 16.98 25.70
C ALA A 1108 14.29 17.40 24.69
N TYR A 1109 14.25 18.63 24.19
CA TYR A 1109 15.22 19.19 23.24
C TYR A 1109 15.15 20.73 23.23
N PRO A 1110 16.19 21.44 22.74
CA PRO A 1110 16.19 22.90 22.66
C PRO A 1110 14.97 23.47 21.92
N LEU A 1111 14.52 24.65 22.34
CA LEU A 1111 13.42 25.41 21.73
C LEU A 1111 12.04 24.75 21.80
N VAL A 1112 11.91 23.56 22.42
CA VAL A 1112 10.62 22.86 22.57
C VAL A 1112 9.63 23.67 23.42
N ILE A 1113 10.08 24.33 24.48
CA ILE A 1113 9.24 25.17 25.35
C ILE A 1113 8.71 26.36 24.54
N PHE A 1114 9.61 27.11 23.91
CA PHE A 1114 9.25 28.29 23.12
C PHE A 1114 8.30 27.94 21.97
N GLY A 1115 8.63 26.94 21.15
CA GLY A 1115 7.79 26.53 20.02
C GLY A 1115 6.39 26.05 20.44
N ASN A 1116 6.28 25.35 21.56
CA ASN A 1116 5.00 24.90 22.10
C ASN A 1116 4.18 26.06 22.70
N ILE A 1117 4.80 27.02 23.38
CA ILE A 1117 4.10 28.24 23.84
C ILE A 1117 3.57 29.04 22.65
N SER A 1118 4.36 29.22 21.59
CA SER A 1118 3.91 29.86 20.35
C SER A 1118 2.73 29.11 19.71
N ALA A 1119 2.77 27.77 19.69
CA ALA A 1119 1.67 26.95 19.19
C ALA A 1119 0.38 27.15 20.02
N ILE A 1120 0.48 27.21 21.35
CA ILE A 1120 -0.65 27.49 22.25
C ILE A 1120 -1.28 28.85 21.91
N LEU A 1121 -0.46 29.91 21.78
CA LEU A 1121 -0.96 31.25 21.44
C LEU A 1121 -1.69 31.27 20.09
N ILE A 1122 -1.15 30.60 19.07
CA ILE A 1122 -1.77 30.50 17.75
C ILE A 1122 -3.10 29.72 17.83
N ILE A 1123 -3.15 28.62 18.56
CA ILE A 1123 -4.38 27.84 18.76
C ILE A 1123 -5.46 28.67 19.45
N ILE A 1124 -5.11 29.46 20.48
CA ILE A 1124 -6.05 30.35 21.17
C ILE A 1124 -6.60 31.41 20.21
N LEU A 1125 -5.73 32.08 19.45
CA LEU A 1125 -6.14 33.08 18.45
C LEU A 1125 -7.06 32.48 17.38
N LEU A 1126 -6.74 31.28 16.88
CA LEU A 1126 -7.58 30.57 15.92
C LEU A 1126 -8.92 30.16 16.53
N ALA A 1127 -8.97 29.71 17.78
CA ALA A 1127 -10.21 29.38 18.47
C ALA A 1127 -11.14 30.59 18.59
N ILE A 1128 -10.59 31.75 18.96
CA ILE A 1128 -11.32 33.03 19.03
C ILE A 1128 -11.83 33.42 17.63
N PHE A 1129 -10.97 33.35 16.62
CA PHE A 1129 -11.33 33.67 15.24
C PHE A 1129 -12.46 32.79 14.71
N LEU A 1130 -12.32 31.47 14.84
CA LEU A 1130 -13.32 30.50 14.36
C LEU A 1130 -14.66 30.66 15.09
N SER A 1131 -14.62 30.87 16.41
CA SER A 1131 -15.83 31.10 17.20
C SER A 1131 -16.54 32.41 16.81
N LYS A 1132 -15.78 33.48 16.50
CA LYS A 1132 -16.32 34.75 16.01
C LYS A 1132 -16.96 34.62 14.62
N GLU A 1133 -16.36 33.86 13.72
CA GLU A 1133 -16.93 33.64 12.38
C GLU A 1133 -18.17 32.74 12.42
N LEU A 1134 -18.21 31.75 13.32
CA LEU A 1134 -19.41 30.98 13.61
C LEU A 1134 -20.57 31.83 14.18
N ASN A 1135 -20.28 32.96 14.82
CA ASN A 1135 -21.29 33.91 15.31
C ASN A 1135 -21.89 34.81 14.22
N LYS A 1136 -21.18 35.00 13.10
CA LYS A 1136 -21.65 35.82 11.96
C LYS A 1136 -22.52 35.02 10.99
N ALA A 1137 -22.41 33.70 11.04
CA ALA A 1137 -23.17 32.72 10.26
C ALA A 1137 -24.61 32.60 10.79
#